data_AF-A0A9D5PSA6-F1
#
_entry.id   AF-A0A9D5PSA6-F1
#
_cell.length_a   1.000
_cell.length_b   1.000
_cell.length_c   1.000
_cell.angle_alpha   90.00
_cell.angle_beta   90.00
_cell.angle_gamma   90.00
#
_symmetry.space_group_name_H-M   'P 1'
#
loop_
_entity.id
_entity.type
_entity.pdbx_description
1 polymer ?
#
loop_
_entity_poly.entity_id
_entity_poly.type
_entity_poly.pdbx_seq_one_letter_code
_entity_poly.pdbx_strand_id
1 'polypeptide(L)'
;MNKYYVYVQNTVSGPFTLDVIVKMLIEGSISNNTQISCGKGTPWQLISDRPEILHAVSQWQAPASTQAEQPIKVIPVQAVAAQARQPVQQNPTNQQIPVVTVQAVPVKAQPVQLQEETAVFYCPRCNQKYEGESSWLGRDVICTTCNEIFVAGSTELKPSPDSVSDEQEYISWENSTGDIICPHCWLHFGSEQLLYIASHPSLTGDPVLGSLAQKRFSPTNFNALGQALDAMSYACTDVACPRCHLKIPQTLIEEKSLYFSIVGTHSCGKSYYLATLIHQLRHKLANEFACSLLDVDPEMNMVIDSYEETLFRPVKVNEVAVLPKTQREGEKFVNTVVMGNMPVNLPKPFVFELKHQQRQAGAEDCNIVFYDNAGEHFQPGGDDVTNPGTRHLACSNGIIFIFDPVNDAVMRQNCNDQDPQLASDVNVYDQSKLMSEMVSRIRRHCNLNTNEKCTIPLVIGVGKYDTWRHLLSRDIADLDTISYNDTDFSAVWNRNTVMDVSFELRNLMLQYAPSLVNTAEGFFEKVYFVPFSNFGCLATLDSTGQAGVIPNQIKPLWPEQLFLTLMAENGKLPVSTTAGAANQMPTRIIDDFIVFTHPGNNSVVRLPWFYSQSVITVDGQTWQLPAHPKAIQQQQPQQAADPERFINDDLWS
;
A
#
# COMPACT_ATOMS: atom_id res chain seq x y z
N MET A 1 -7.80 34.16 -2.83
CA MET A 1 -6.61 34.59 -3.61
C MET A 1 -6.78 34.14 -5.04
N ASN A 2 -6.55 35.03 -6.00
CA ASN A 2 -6.57 34.68 -7.42
C ASN A 2 -5.52 33.58 -7.70
N LYS A 3 -5.95 32.49 -8.31
CA LYS A 3 -5.10 31.36 -8.70
C LYS A 3 -4.81 31.46 -10.20
N TYR A 4 -3.53 31.51 -10.55
CA TYR A 4 -3.08 31.70 -11.92
C TYR A 4 -2.63 30.38 -12.55
N TYR A 5 -2.89 30.22 -13.83
CA TYR A 5 -2.38 29.13 -14.67
C TYR A 5 -1.53 29.73 -15.76
N VAL A 6 -0.36 29.16 -16.04
CA VAL A 6 0.54 29.59 -17.12
C VAL A 6 0.66 28.51 -18.17
N TYR A 7 0.72 28.92 -19.44
CA TYR A 7 0.90 28.03 -20.56
C TYR A 7 2.34 28.12 -21.06
N VAL A 8 3.12 27.06 -20.84
CA VAL A 8 4.55 26.99 -21.17
C VAL A 8 4.81 25.64 -21.83
N GLN A 9 5.53 25.62 -22.96
CA GLN A 9 5.91 24.39 -23.67
C GLN A 9 4.73 23.45 -24.00
N ASN A 10 3.60 24.00 -24.48
CA ASN A 10 2.35 23.28 -24.77
C ASN A 10 1.64 22.63 -23.58
N THR A 11 2.05 22.93 -22.35
CA THR A 11 1.43 22.41 -21.11
C THR A 11 0.88 23.54 -20.25
N VAL A 12 -0.28 23.31 -19.63
CA VAL A 12 -0.88 24.21 -18.62
C VAL A 12 -0.32 23.84 -17.25
N SER A 13 0.35 24.78 -16.59
CA SER A 13 0.90 24.60 -15.24
C SER A 13 0.21 25.54 -14.25
N GLY A 14 -0.05 25.05 -13.03
CA GLY A 14 -0.73 25.80 -11.95
C GLY A 14 -1.65 24.89 -11.13
N PRO A 15 -2.40 25.43 -10.16
CA PRO A 15 -2.58 26.85 -9.86
C PRO A 15 -1.42 27.47 -9.05
N PHE A 16 -0.92 28.62 -9.47
CA PHE A 16 0.09 29.40 -8.77
C PHE A 16 -0.50 30.63 -8.09
N THR A 17 0.10 31.06 -6.97
CA THR A 17 -0.17 32.36 -6.35
C THR A 17 0.55 33.47 -7.12
N LEU A 18 0.14 34.72 -6.90
CA LEU A 18 0.77 35.88 -7.54
C LEU A 18 2.29 35.94 -7.24
N ASP A 19 2.69 35.64 -6.01
CA ASP A 19 4.10 35.66 -5.60
C ASP A 19 4.95 34.64 -6.36
N VAL A 20 4.39 33.45 -6.62
CA VAL A 20 5.07 32.40 -7.40
C VAL A 20 5.21 32.83 -8.87
N ILE A 21 4.17 33.44 -9.46
CA ILE A 21 4.24 33.97 -10.82
C ILE A 21 5.30 35.06 -10.94
N VAL A 22 5.36 35.99 -9.97
CA VAL A 22 6.36 37.06 -9.93
C VAL A 22 7.77 36.47 -9.84
N LYS A 23 7.98 35.49 -8.95
CA LYS A 23 9.27 34.81 -8.79
C LYS A 23 9.71 34.11 -10.08
N MET A 24 8.83 33.35 -10.73
CA MET A 24 9.12 32.66 -12.00
C MET A 24 9.49 33.64 -13.12
N LEU A 25 8.91 34.84 -13.13
CA LEU A 25 9.22 35.89 -14.11
C LEU A 25 10.62 36.49 -13.89
N ILE A 26 10.98 36.72 -12.62
CA ILE A 26 12.29 37.26 -12.22
C ILE A 26 13.40 36.23 -12.47
N GLU A 27 13.12 34.95 -12.22
CA GLU A 27 14.04 33.83 -12.45
C GLU A 27 14.14 33.44 -13.95
N GLY A 28 13.37 34.08 -14.83
CA GLY A 28 13.38 33.85 -16.28
C GLY A 28 12.75 32.53 -16.72
N SER A 29 12.07 31.81 -15.81
CA SER A 29 11.36 30.56 -16.12
C SER A 29 10.11 30.79 -16.96
N ILE A 30 9.55 32.00 -16.90
CA ILE A 30 8.48 32.50 -17.78
C ILE A 30 8.81 33.93 -18.22
N SER A 31 8.29 34.33 -19.37
CA SER A 31 8.52 35.66 -19.95
C SER A 31 7.22 36.48 -20.05
N ASN A 32 7.33 37.78 -20.35
CA ASN A 32 6.19 38.65 -20.61
C ASN A 32 5.25 38.13 -21.73
N ASN A 33 5.76 37.29 -22.63
CA ASN A 33 5.00 36.69 -23.73
C ASN A 33 4.36 35.34 -23.35
N THR A 34 4.45 34.93 -22.09
CA THR A 34 3.81 33.71 -21.59
C THR A 34 2.31 33.96 -21.43
N GLN A 35 1.47 33.02 -21.86
CA GLN A 35 0.04 33.12 -21.65
C GLN A 35 -0.31 32.74 -20.21
N ILE A 36 -1.20 33.52 -19.60
CA ILE A 36 -1.69 33.33 -18.23
C ILE A 36 -3.23 33.43 -18.17
N SER A 37 -3.85 32.64 -17.30
CA SER A 37 -5.29 32.62 -17.04
C SER A 37 -5.56 32.67 -15.53
N CYS A 38 -6.62 33.34 -15.09
CA CYS A 38 -6.94 33.58 -13.68
C CYS A 38 -8.07 32.67 -13.17
N GLY A 39 -8.21 31.47 -13.75
CA GLY A 39 -9.22 30.48 -13.36
C GLY A 39 -9.89 29.81 -14.57
N LYS A 40 -10.50 28.64 -14.35
CA LYS A 40 -11.18 27.86 -15.39
C LYS A 40 -12.29 28.71 -16.05
N GLY A 41 -12.14 29.00 -17.34
CA GLY A 41 -13.09 29.78 -18.13
C GLY A 41 -12.71 31.24 -18.42
N THR A 42 -11.58 31.74 -17.88
CA THR A 42 -11.05 33.05 -18.27
C THR A 42 -10.15 32.95 -19.51
N PRO A 43 -10.26 33.87 -20.49
CA PRO A 43 -9.45 33.84 -21.69
C PRO A 43 -7.97 34.00 -21.34
N TRP A 44 -7.12 33.26 -22.06
CA TRP A 44 -5.68 33.36 -21.94
C TRP A 44 -5.22 34.73 -22.43
N GLN A 45 -4.44 35.41 -21.60
CA GLN A 45 -3.86 36.72 -21.90
C GLN A 45 -2.35 36.65 -21.72
N LEU A 46 -1.60 37.48 -22.44
CA LEU A 46 -0.16 37.57 -22.20
C LEU A 46 0.09 38.24 -20.85
N ILE A 47 1.19 37.87 -20.18
CA ILE A 47 1.59 38.54 -18.93
C ILE A 47 1.84 40.03 -19.18
N SER A 48 2.30 40.43 -20.36
CA SER A 48 2.41 41.84 -20.78
C SER A 48 1.10 42.63 -20.67
N ASP A 49 -0.03 41.94 -20.76
CA ASP A 49 -1.37 42.55 -20.77
C ASP A 49 -2.01 42.55 -19.37
N ARG A 50 -1.26 42.15 -18.33
CA ARG A 50 -1.70 42.04 -16.93
C ARG A 50 -0.97 43.04 -16.04
N PRO A 51 -1.45 44.29 -15.95
CA PRO A 51 -0.77 45.36 -15.21
C PRO A 51 -0.59 45.05 -13.72
N GLU A 52 -1.46 44.23 -13.12
CA GLU A 52 -1.33 43.80 -11.73
C GLU A 52 -0.12 42.90 -11.48
N ILE A 53 0.28 42.09 -12.46
CA ILE A 53 1.46 41.22 -12.36
C ILE A 53 2.72 42.05 -12.56
N LEU A 54 2.73 42.92 -13.58
CA LEU A 54 3.86 43.82 -13.83
C LEU A 54 4.09 44.78 -12.66
N HIS A 55 3.02 45.27 -12.04
CA HIS A 55 3.11 46.08 -10.83
C HIS A 55 3.67 45.28 -9.64
N ALA A 56 3.22 44.04 -9.43
CA ALA A 56 3.75 43.16 -8.38
C ALA A 56 5.25 42.84 -8.57
N VAL A 57 5.71 42.63 -9.81
CA VAL A 57 7.13 42.47 -10.14
C VAL A 57 7.93 43.73 -9.78
N SER A 58 7.40 44.92 -10.07
CA SER A 58 8.06 46.19 -9.74
C SER A 58 8.17 46.46 -8.23
N GLN A 59 7.30 45.84 -7.42
CA GLN A 59 7.26 45.98 -5.97
C GLN A 59 7.94 44.81 -5.23
N TRP A 60 8.45 43.80 -5.95
CA TRP A 60 8.98 42.60 -5.34
C TRP A 60 10.34 42.84 -4.68
N GLN A 61 10.42 42.53 -3.39
CA GLN A 61 11.67 42.53 -2.62
C GLN A 61 11.95 41.08 -2.19
N ALA A 62 13.18 40.61 -2.40
CA ALA A 62 13.57 39.27 -1.99
C ALA A 62 13.41 39.10 -0.47
N PRO A 63 12.78 38.01 0.02
CA PRO A 63 12.65 37.77 1.45
C PRO A 63 14.04 37.61 2.08
N ALA A 64 14.26 38.28 3.22
CA ALA A 64 15.53 38.25 3.94
C ALA A 64 15.89 36.81 4.37
N SER A 65 17.05 36.35 3.91
CA SER A 65 17.60 35.03 4.22
C SER A 65 17.95 34.91 5.71
N THR A 66 17.28 34.01 6.43
CA THR A 66 17.75 33.50 7.71
C THR A 66 18.97 32.60 7.52
N GLN A 67 19.94 32.76 8.43
CA GLN A 67 21.31 32.27 8.38
C GLN A 67 21.43 30.75 8.26
N ALA A 68 22.34 30.29 7.40
CA ALA A 68 22.94 28.96 7.44
C ALA A 68 24.47 29.09 7.41
N GLU A 69 25.12 28.23 8.19
CA GLU A 69 26.51 28.23 8.62
C GLU A 69 27.54 28.11 7.49
N GLN A 70 28.73 28.66 7.73
CA GLN A 70 29.84 28.69 6.78
C GLN A 70 30.54 27.34 6.60
N PRO A 71 31.10 27.09 5.39
CA PRO A 71 32.35 26.38 5.28
C PRO A 71 33.45 27.21 4.57
N ILE A 72 34.57 27.32 5.28
CA ILE A 72 35.98 27.18 4.86
C ILE A 72 36.41 27.77 3.49
N LYS A 73 37.31 28.76 3.58
CA LYS A 73 38.12 29.34 2.49
C LYS A 73 39.05 28.32 1.82
N VAL A 74 39.04 28.29 0.48
CA VAL A 74 40.20 27.90 -0.35
C VAL A 74 40.43 28.96 -1.43
N ILE A 75 41.69 29.38 -1.55
CA ILE A 75 42.20 30.47 -2.40
C ILE A 75 42.32 30.00 -3.87
N PRO A 76 41.95 30.80 -4.88
CA PRO A 76 42.06 30.39 -6.28
C PRO A 76 43.46 30.64 -6.87
N VAL A 77 44.00 29.65 -7.57
CA VAL A 77 45.15 29.79 -8.47
C VAL A 77 44.64 30.21 -9.85
N GLN A 78 45.17 31.32 -10.35
CA GLN A 78 44.90 31.87 -11.68
C GLN A 78 45.43 30.96 -12.79
N ALA A 79 44.64 30.81 -13.86
CA ALA A 79 45.14 30.39 -15.16
C ALA A 79 44.84 31.48 -16.20
N VAL A 80 45.84 31.68 -17.06
CA VAL A 80 46.09 32.84 -17.90
C VAL A 80 45.31 32.77 -19.21
N ALA A 81 44.93 33.95 -19.69
CA ALA A 81 44.21 34.22 -20.92
C ALA A 81 44.94 33.76 -22.20
N ALA A 82 44.16 33.43 -23.23
CA ALA A 82 44.56 33.57 -24.63
C ALA A 82 43.42 34.25 -25.40
N GLN A 83 43.70 35.47 -25.86
CA GLN A 83 42.90 36.25 -26.80
C GLN A 83 43.05 35.67 -28.22
N ALA A 84 42.02 35.74 -29.06
CA ALA A 84 41.92 36.81 -30.06
C ALA A 84 41.00 36.46 -31.25
N ARG A 85 40.40 37.55 -31.79
CA ARG A 85 39.90 37.80 -33.16
C ARG A 85 38.39 37.62 -33.44
N GLN A 86 37.70 38.75 -33.33
CA GLN A 86 36.58 39.19 -34.20
C GLN A 86 37.10 39.47 -35.64
N PRO A 87 36.32 39.95 -36.64
CA PRO A 87 34.89 40.34 -36.69
C PRO A 87 34.13 39.86 -37.96
N VAL A 88 32.84 40.17 -38.08
CA VAL A 88 32.26 41.06 -39.14
C VAL A 88 30.73 40.87 -39.23
N GLN A 89 30.07 41.89 -38.70
CA GLN A 89 28.85 42.59 -39.11
C GLN A 89 28.02 42.18 -40.34
N GLN A 90 26.70 42.30 -40.10
CA GLN A 90 25.61 42.83 -40.96
C GLN A 90 24.88 41.87 -41.93
N ASN A 91 23.68 41.45 -41.49
CA ASN A 91 22.48 41.50 -42.33
C ASN A 91 21.88 42.92 -42.20
N PRO A 92 21.07 43.38 -43.18
CA PRO A 92 19.66 43.38 -42.84
C PRO A 92 18.67 43.17 -44.01
N THR A 93 17.45 42.84 -43.59
CA THR A 93 16.16 43.30 -44.13
C THR A 93 15.54 42.60 -45.34
N ASN A 94 14.50 41.83 -45.01
CA ASN A 94 13.07 42.16 -45.20
C ASN A 94 12.25 41.41 -46.25
N GLN A 95 11.00 41.20 -45.82
CA GLN A 95 9.75 41.09 -46.58
C GLN A 95 9.29 39.71 -47.08
N GLN A 96 8.66 39.02 -46.13
CA GLN A 96 7.25 38.57 -46.12
C GLN A 96 6.49 38.30 -47.45
N ILE A 97 6.08 37.01 -47.60
CA ILE A 97 4.68 36.46 -47.76
C ILE A 97 3.91 36.80 -49.08
N PRO A 98 2.95 36.00 -49.66
CA PRO A 98 2.42 34.63 -49.39
C PRO A 98 2.15 33.69 -50.64
N VAL A 99 1.84 32.41 -50.35
CA VAL A 99 0.72 31.55 -50.89
C VAL A 99 0.79 30.88 -52.29
N VAL A 100 0.86 29.54 -52.23
CA VAL A 100 0.10 28.47 -52.95
C VAL A 100 0.30 28.30 -54.46
N THR A 101 0.78 27.12 -54.91
CA THR A 101 -0.03 25.97 -55.40
C THR A 101 0.88 24.80 -55.84
N VAL A 102 0.42 23.59 -55.61
CA VAL A 102 1.02 22.28 -55.93
C VAL A 102 1.07 22.03 -57.45
N GLN A 103 2.20 21.54 -57.97
CA GLN A 103 2.24 20.74 -59.21
C GLN A 103 3.31 19.64 -59.15
N ALA A 104 2.89 18.42 -59.49
CA ALA A 104 3.69 17.20 -59.57
C ALA A 104 4.51 17.12 -60.87
N VAL A 105 5.68 16.48 -60.83
CA VAL A 105 6.53 16.17 -62.00
C VAL A 105 7.13 14.75 -61.86
N PRO A 106 7.25 13.97 -62.94
CA PRO A 106 7.21 12.51 -62.89
C PRO A 106 8.58 11.82 -62.88
N VAL A 107 8.55 10.56 -62.41
CA VAL A 107 9.67 9.61 -62.37
C VAL A 107 9.99 9.09 -63.78
N LYS A 108 11.29 9.05 -64.14
CA LYS A 108 11.82 8.27 -65.26
C LYS A 108 12.78 7.20 -64.74
N ALA A 109 12.51 5.96 -65.14
CA ALA A 109 13.32 4.78 -64.86
C ALA A 109 14.54 4.67 -65.80
N GLN A 110 15.63 4.10 -65.28
CA GLN A 110 16.80 3.62 -66.02
C GLN A 110 17.36 2.33 -65.36
N PRO A 111 18.16 1.52 -66.08
CA PRO A 111 18.04 0.05 -66.09
C PRO A 111 18.90 -0.69 -65.06
N VAL A 112 18.48 -1.93 -64.77
CA VAL A 112 19.07 -2.90 -63.84
C VAL A 112 20.41 -3.44 -64.37
N GLN A 113 21.46 -3.36 -63.55
CA GLN A 113 22.70 -4.13 -63.68
C GLN A 113 22.66 -5.27 -62.64
N LEU A 114 22.91 -6.51 -63.08
CA LEU A 114 23.06 -7.69 -62.22
C LEU A 114 24.31 -7.51 -61.34
N GLN A 115 24.12 -7.40 -60.02
CA GLN A 115 25.21 -7.44 -59.03
C GLN A 115 25.41 -8.88 -58.56
N GLU A 116 26.66 -9.34 -58.57
CA GLU A 116 27.09 -10.62 -58.03
C GLU A 116 26.85 -10.64 -56.50
N GLU A 117 26.02 -11.57 -56.02
CA GLU A 117 25.65 -11.66 -54.61
C GLU A 117 26.84 -12.16 -53.76
N THR A 118 27.33 -11.28 -52.89
CA THR A 118 28.27 -11.62 -51.81
C THR A 118 27.52 -12.24 -50.64
N ALA A 119 28.02 -13.37 -50.14
CA ALA A 119 27.50 -14.06 -48.97
C ALA A 119 28.36 -13.78 -47.74
N VAL A 120 27.70 -13.60 -46.60
CA VAL A 120 28.33 -13.40 -45.29
C VAL A 120 27.99 -14.57 -44.39
N PHE A 121 28.99 -15.15 -43.74
CA PHE A 121 28.81 -16.25 -42.78
C PHE A 121 29.75 -16.11 -41.59
N TYR A 122 29.38 -16.74 -40.48
CA TYR A 122 30.07 -16.61 -39.19
C TYR A 122 30.59 -17.96 -38.73
N CYS A 123 31.79 -17.99 -38.16
CA CYS A 123 32.27 -19.17 -37.46
C CYS A 123 31.38 -19.43 -36.23
N PRO A 124 30.77 -20.62 -36.08
CA PRO A 124 29.83 -20.91 -35.00
C PRO A 124 30.48 -20.95 -33.61
N ARG A 125 31.82 -21.06 -33.54
CA ARG A 125 32.56 -21.17 -32.29
C ARG A 125 33.02 -19.83 -31.72
N CYS A 126 33.49 -18.92 -32.56
CA CYS A 126 34.07 -17.65 -32.12
C CYS A 126 33.43 -16.42 -32.77
N ASN A 127 32.38 -16.62 -33.57
CA ASN A 127 31.62 -15.58 -34.26
C ASN A 127 32.44 -14.70 -35.23
N GLN A 128 33.58 -15.20 -35.73
CA GLN A 128 34.39 -14.50 -36.73
C GLN A 128 33.62 -14.39 -38.06
N LYS A 129 33.50 -13.17 -38.58
CA LYS A 129 32.82 -12.86 -39.85
C LYS A 129 33.72 -13.19 -41.04
N TYR A 130 33.14 -13.83 -42.06
CA TYR A 130 33.73 -14.05 -43.38
C TYR A 130 32.79 -13.52 -44.45
N GLU A 131 33.34 -12.85 -45.46
CA GLU A 131 32.62 -12.33 -46.62
C GLU A 131 33.25 -12.94 -47.88
N GLY A 132 32.43 -13.51 -48.76
CA GLY A 132 32.90 -14.12 -50.00
C GLY A 132 31.81 -14.20 -51.05
N GLU A 133 32.14 -14.69 -52.23
CA GLU A 133 31.14 -14.96 -53.26
C GLU A 133 30.12 -16.01 -52.77
N SER A 134 28.87 -15.88 -53.18
CA SER A 134 27.80 -16.85 -52.87
C SER A 134 28.12 -18.31 -53.26
N SER A 135 29.12 -18.53 -54.12
CA SER A 135 29.68 -19.85 -54.48
C SER A 135 30.32 -20.62 -53.32
N TRP A 136 30.58 -19.95 -52.19
CA TRP A 136 31.13 -20.56 -50.97
C TRP A 136 30.07 -21.19 -50.05
N LEU A 137 28.79 -20.85 -50.22
CA LEU A 137 27.71 -21.45 -49.43
C LEU A 137 27.68 -22.99 -49.61
N GLY A 138 27.57 -23.73 -48.50
CA GLY A 138 27.58 -25.18 -48.46
C GLY A 138 28.97 -25.83 -48.47
N ARG A 139 30.07 -25.06 -48.47
CA ARG A 139 31.44 -25.59 -48.41
C ARG A 139 32.03 -25.52 -47.00
N ASP A 140 32.95 -26.43 -46.71
CA ASP A 140 33.74 -26.40 -45.48
C ASP A 140 34.74 -25.23 -45.50
N VAL A 141 34.71 -24.43 -44.44
CA VAL A 141 35.61 -23.31 -44.19
C VAL A 141 36.35 -23.56 -42.88
N ILE A 142 37.67 -23.39 -42.89
CA ILE A 142 38.49 -23.42 -41.68
C ILE A 142 38.55 -21.99 -41.12
N CYS A 143 38.07 -21.81 -39.90
CA CYS A 143 38.17 -20.52 -39.20
C CYS A 143 39.63 -20.21 -38.89
N THR A 144 40.14 -19.11 -39.43
CA THR A 144 41.50 -18.61 -39.19
C THR A 144 41.76 -18.18 -37.74
N THR A 145 40.72 -17.97 -36.92
CA THR A 145 40.85 -17.49 -35.54
C THR A 145 40.89 -18.64 -34.52
N CYS A 146 40.05 -19.66 -34.69
CA CYS A 146 39.94 -20.78 -33.74
C CYS A 146 40.19 -22.18 -34.34
N ASN A 147 40.52 -22.23 -35.64
CA ASN A 147 40.80 -23.44 -36.41
C ASN A 147 39.62 -24.43 -36.55
N GLU A 148 38.40 -23.99 -36.24
CA GLU A 148 37.17 -24.76 -36.39
C GLU A 148 36.81 -24.93 -37.87
N ILE A 149 36.44 -26.15 -38.29
CA ILE A 149 35.91 -26.42 -39.63
C ILE A 149 34.39 -26.33 -39.58
N PHE A 150 33.79 -25.45 -40.37
CA PHE A 150 32.34 -25.27 -40.41
C PHE A 150 31.84 -25.04 -41.83
N VAL A 151 30.58 -25.41 -42.10
CA VAL A 151 29.97 -25.23 -43.41
C VAL A 151 29.47 -23.79 -43.55
N ALA A 152 29.96 -23.07 -44.56
CA ALA A 152 29.48 -21.72 -44.86
C ALA A 152 27.98 -21.74 -45.16
N GLY A 153 27.16 -21.14 -44.29
CA GLY A 153 25.70 -21.10 -44.43
C GLY A 153 24.91 -21.90 -43.38
N SER A 154 25.54 -22.57 -42.41
CA SER A 154 24.82 -23.15 -41.26
C SER A 154 24.47 -22.07 -40.24
N THR A 155 23.43 -21.28 -40.49
CA THR A 155 22.82 -20.40 -39.49
C THR A 155 21.93 -21.19 -38.53
N GLU A 156 22.51 -21.81 -37.51
CA GLU A 156 21.84 -21.91 -36.21
C GLU A 156 22.44 -20.82 -35.32
N LEU A 157 21.72 -19.70 -35.24
CA LEU A 157 22.07 -18.56 -34.39
C LEU A 157 21.88 -18.96 -32.93
N LYS A 158 22.98 -19.15 -32.18
CA LYS A 158 22.98 -18.84 -30.76
C LYS A 158 23.10 -17.32 -30.62
N PRO A 159 22.24 -16.64 -29.84
CA PRO A 159 22.35 -15.20 -29.70
C PRO A 159 23.67 -14.83 -29.02
N SER A 160 24.40 -13.90 -29.66
CA SER A 160 25.58 -13.26 -29.11
C SER A 160 25.20 -12.22 -28.05
N PRO A 161 26.04 -11.95 -27.03
CA PRO A 161 25.70 -11.05 -25.92
C PRO A 161 25.63 -9.55 -26.27
N ASP A 162 25.99 -9.14 -27.48
CA ASP A 162 26.21 -7.73 -27.83
C ASP A 162 25.24 -7.20 -28.89
N SER A 163 23.93 -7.40 -28.65
CA SER A 163 22.88 -6.61 -29.28
C SER A 163 21.70 -6.49 -28.31
N VAL A 164 21.82 -5.58 -27.35
CA VAL A 164 20.64 -5.06 -26.64
C VAL A 164 19.88 -4.21 -27.65
N SER A 165 19.00 -4.84 -28.42
CA SER A 165 17.82 -4.15 -28.90
C SER A 165 16.98 -3.82 -27.67
N ASP A 166 16.56 -2.57 -27.53
CA ASP A 166 15.59 -2.07 -26.54
C ASP A 166 14.19 -2.68 -26.76
N GLU A 167 14.09 -3.99 -26.95
CA GLU A 167 12.87 -4.74 -26.73
C GLU A 167 12.88 -5.11 -25.25
N GLN A 168 12.16 -4.31 -24.45
CA GLN A 168 11.77 -4.70 -23.10
C GLN A 168 11.13 -6.09 -23.20
N GLU A 169 11.89 -7.14 -22.86
CA GLU A 169 11.34 -8.44 -22.55
C GLU A 169 10.27 -8.20 -21.48
N TYR A 170 9.00 -8.28 -21.89
CA TYR A 170 7.89 -8.31 -20.95
C TYR A 170 8.06 -9.61 -20.15
N ILE A 171 8.77 -9.53 -19.02
CA ILE A 171 8.79 -10.62 -18.04
C ILE A 171 7.34 -10.83 -17.64
N SER A 172 6.78 -11.95 -18.07
CA SER A 172 5.43 -12.38 -17.73
C SER A 172 5.41 -12.73 -16.24
N TRP A 173 5.00 -11.77 -15.41
CA TRP A 173 4.83 -11.94 -13.96
C TRP A 173 3.58 -12.75 -13.58
N GLU A 174 2.89 -13.37 -14.55
CA GLU A 174 1.61 -14.07 -14.34
C GLU A 174 1.74 -15.33 -13.48
N ASN A 175 2.95 -15.89 -13.35
CA ASN A 175 3.25 -17.09 -12.55
C ASN A 175 4.45 -16.88 -11.60
N SER A 176 4.67 -15.65 -11.13
CA SER A 176 5.82 -15.33 -10.29
C SER A 176 5.71 -16.05 -8.93
N THR A 177 6.64 -16.96 -8.65
CA THR A 177 6.73 -17.72 -7.39
C THR A 177 7.91 -17.23 -6.57
N GLY A 178 7.74 -17.10 -5.25
CA GLY A 178 8.82 -16.74 -4.34
C GLY A 178 8.30 -16.31 -2.97
N ASP A 179 9.18 -16.32 -1.98
CA ASP A 179 8.83 -16.05 -0.58
C ASP A 179 8.75 -14.54 -0.28
N ILE A 180 9.36 -13.70 -1.13
CA ILE A 180 9.31 -12.24 -0.96
C ILE A 180 8.07 -11.70 -1.65
N ILE A 181 7.28 -10.94 -0.90
CA ILE A 181 6.10 -10.23 -1.41
C ILE A 181 6.40 -8.74 -1.41
N CYS A 182 6.38 -8.11 -2.58
CA CYS A 182 6.55 -6.66 -2.67
C CYS A 182 5.39 -5.95 -1.95
N PRO A 183 5.64 -5.09 -0.96
CA PRO A 183 4.56 -4.42 -0.22
C PRO A 183 3.89 -3.30 -1.04
N HIS A 184 4.43 -2.93 -2.20
CA HIS A 184 3.84 -1.88 -3.04
C HIS A 184 2.93 -2.45 -4.13
N CYS A 185 3.28 -3.60 -4.69
CA CYS A 185 2.58 -4.15 -5.85
C CYS A 185 2.15 -5.63 -5.69
N TRP A 186 2.50 -6.27 -4.57
CA TRP A 186 2.14 -7.67 -4.25
C TRP A 186 2.63 -8.69 -5.28
N LEU A 187 3.75 -8.38 -5.95
CA LEU A 187 4.49 -9.38 -6.72
C LEU A 187 5.16 -10.35 -5.74
N HIS A 188 5.06 -11.65 -6.02
CA HIS A 188 5.83 -12.70 -5.37
C HIS A 188 7.09 -12.98 -6.19
N PHE A 189 8.27 -12.96 -5.60
CA PHE A 189 9.52 -13.17 -6.33
C PHE A 189 10.62 -13.70 -5.40
N GLY A 190 11.64 -14.33 -5.99
CA GLY A 190 12.80 -14.85 -5.26
C GLY A 190 13.85 -13.77 -4.99
N SER A 191 14.75 -14.00 -4.03
CA SER A 191 15.81 -13.05 -3.68
C SER A 191 16.78 -12.79 -4.84
N GLU A 192 16.95 -13.76 -5.74
CA GLU A 192 17.75 -13.65 -6.97
C GLU A 192 17.19 -12.64 -7.98
N GLN A 193 15.92 -12.28 -7.85
CA GLN A 193 15.24 -11.31 -8.71
C GLN A 193 15.30 -9.88 -8.15
N LEU A 194 15.86 -9.66 -6.95
CA LEU A 194 15.99 -8.33 -6.37
C LEU A 194 16.88 -7.43 -7.24
N LEU A 195 16.45 -6.19 -7.44
CA LEU A 195 17.28 -5.15 -8.04
C LEU A 195 17.98 -4.35 -6.94
N TYR A 196 19.21 -3.93 -7.18
CA TYR A 196 19.94 -3.01 -6.31
C TYR A 196 19.77 -1.58 -6.81
N ILE A 197 19.75 -0.62 -5.88
CA ILE A 197 19.63 0.80 -6.18
C ILE A 197 21.04 1.41 -6.22
N ALA A 198 21.39 2.05 -7.33
CA ALA A 198 22.69 2.70 -7.50
C ALA A 198 22.92 3.79 -6.44
N SER A 199 24.14 3.85 -5.92
CA SER A 199 24.54 4.84 -4.90
C SER A 199 25.25 6.05 -5.50
N HIS A 200 25.94 5.88 -6.63
CA HIS A 200 26.64 6.98 -7.28
C HIS A 200 25.64 8.00 -7.88
N PRO A 201 25.72 9.32 -7.55
CA PRO A 201 24.71 10.31 -7.94
C PRO A 201 24.50 10.48 -9.45
N SER A 202 25.49 10.13 -10.27
CA SER A 202 25.36 10.22 -11.74
C SER A 202 24.62 9.03 -12.37
N LEU A 203 24.33 7.97 -11.62
CA LEU A 203 23.65 6.77 -12.11
C LEU A 203 22.14 6.92 -11.91
N THR A 204 21.55 7.93 -12.54
CA THR A 204 20.10 8.15 -12.58
C THR A 204 19.50 7.64 -13.90
N GLY A 205 18.18 7.63 -14.00
CA GLY A 205 17.46 7.21 -15.20
C GLY A 205 16.83 5.84 -15.06
N ASP A 206 15.90 5.71 -14.13
CA ASP A 206 15.15 4.48 -13.97
C ASP A 206 13.98 4.41 -14.98
N PRO A 207 13.81 3.31 -15.72
CA PRO A 207 12.75 3.20 -16.74
C PRO A 207 11.34 3.16 -16.15
N VAL A 208 11.18 2.80 -14.87
CA VAL A 208 9.88 2.67 -14.19
C VAL A 208 9.58 3.90 -13.33
N LEU A 209 10.58 4.47 -12.66
CA LEU A 209 10.42 5.62 -11.75
C LEU A 209 10.78 6.96 -12.39
N GLY A 210 11.36 6.95 -13.58
CA GLY A 210 11.67 8.14 -14.36
C GLY A 210 13.12 8.60 -14.27
N SER A 211 13.42 9.67 -15.02
CA SER A 211 14.78 10.12 -15.31
C SER A 211 15.57 10.62 -14.08
N LEU A 212 14.86 11.05 -13.03
CA LEU A 212 15.47 11.59 -11.82
C LEU A 212 15.75 10.53 -10.75
N ALA A 213 15.13 9.35 -10.86
CA ALA A 213 15.34 8.27 -9.92
C ALA A 213 16.70 7.60 -10.15
N GLN A 214 17.35 7.17 -9.06
CA GLN A 214 18.56 6.34 -9.13
C GLN A 214 18.28 5.07 -9.93
N LYS A 215 19.24 4.63 -10.74
CA LYS A 215 19.08 3.47 -11.61
C LYS A 215 19.01 2.20 -10.76
N ARG A 216 18.04 1.34 -11.04
CA ARG A 216 17.99 -0.03 -10.51
C ARG A 216 18.79 -0.96 -11.42
N PHE A 217 19.51 -1.91 -10.84
CA PHE A 217 20.34 -2.85 -11.59
C PHE A 217 20.44 -4.21 -10.91
N SER A 218 20.61 -5.27 -11.71
CA SER A 218 20.99 -6.58 -11.19
C SER A 218 22.50 -6.62 -10.95
N PRO A 219 22.97 -7.03 -9.76
CA PRO A 219 24.38 -6.94 -9.42
C PRO A 219 25.18 -8.04 -10.12
N THR A 220 26.27 -7.65 -10.79
CA THR A 220 27.23 -8.61 -11.37
C THR A 220 28.54 -8.67 -10.59
N ASN A 221 28.84 -7.62 -9.82
CA ASN A 221 30.08 -7.46 -9.08
C ASN A 221 29.78 -7.22 -7.61
N PHE A 222 30.57 -7.84 -6.74
CA PHE A 222 30.47 -7.70 -5.30
C PHE A 222 31.84 -7.39 -4.70
N ASN A 223 31.87 -6.61 -3.63
CA ASN A 223 33.10 -6.42 -2.85
C ASN A 223 33.36 -7.64 -1.93
N ALA A 224 34.47 -7.62 -1.21
CA ALA A 224 34.85 -8.71 -0.29
C ALA A 224 33.86 -8.94 0.88
N LEU A 225 32.96 -7.98 1.14
CA LEU A 225 31.91 -8.09 2.16
C LEU A 225 30.59 -8.62 1.59
N GLY A 226 30.54 -8.96 0.29
CA GLY A 226 29.33 -9.42 -0.38
C GLY A 226 28.33 -8.32 -0.73
N GLN A 227 28.74 -7.04 -0.70
CA GLN A 227 27.89 -5.93 -1.10
C GLN A 227 27.98 -5.72 -2.61
N ALA A 228 26.83 -5.50 -3.25
CA ALA A 228 26.77 -5.21 -4.67
C ALA A 228 27.50 -3.91 -5.00
N LEU A 229 28.21 -3.89 -6.12
CA LEU A 229 28.89 -2.71 -6.64
C LEU A 229 28.16 -2.17 -7.87
N ASP A 230 27.89 -0.86 -7.88
CA ASP A 230 27.37 -0.20 -9.08
C ASP A 230 28.46 -0.03 -10.16
N ALA A 231 28.07 0.51 -11.32
CA ALA A 231 28.98 0.72 -12.45
C ALA A 231 30.15 1.69 -12.14
N MET A 232 30.05 2.48 -11.07
CA MET A 232 31.11 3.37 -10.59
C MET A 232 31.88 2.76 -9.40
N SER A 233 31.67 1.47 -9.11
CA SER A 233 32.29 0.71 -8.02
C SER A 233 31.91 1.18 -6.61
N TYR A 234 30.76 1.85 -6.45
CA TYR A 234 30.22 2.20 -5.13
C TYR A 234 29.40 1.03 -4.57
N ALA A 235 29.57 0.75 -3.27
CA ALA A 235 28.80 -0.27 -2.58
C ALA A 235 27.34 0.16 -2.43
N CYS A 236 26.42 -0.71 -2.84
CA CYS A 236 24.97 -0.49 -2.82
C CYS A 236 24.33 -1.51 -1.88
N THR A 237 23.56 -1.02 -0.92
CA THR A 237 22.85 -1.84 0.07
C THR A 237 21.34 -1.78 -0.08
N ASP A 238 20.82 -0.72 -0.70
CA ASP A 238 19.40 -0.57 -0.95
C ASP A 238 18.96 -1.45 -2.11
N VAL A 239 17.80 -2.07 -1.95
CA VAL A 239 17.21 -3.00 -2.91
C VAL A 239 15.77 -2.62 -3.26
N ALA A 240 15.30 -3.11 -4.39
CA ALA A 240 14.05 -2.72 -5.02
C ALA A 240 13.32 -3.91 -5.66
N CYS A 241 12.01 -3.73 -5.78
CA CYS A 241 11.15 -4.67 -6.49
C CYS A 241 11.54 -4.77 -7.98
N PRO A 242 11.66 -5.97 -8.57
CA PRO A 242 11.96 -6.12 -9.99
C PRO A 242 10.85 -5.64 -10.94
N ARG A 243 9.63 -5.42 -10.44
CA ARG A 243 8.51 -4.97 -11.27
C ARG A 243 8.20 -3.49 -11.11
N CYS A 244 8.03 -3.01 -9.89
CA CYS A 244 7.67 -1.60 -9.66
C CYS A 244 8.87 -0.71 -9.31
N HIS A 245 10.08 -1.28 -9.15
CA HIS A 245 11.33 -0.59 -8.84
C HIS A 245 11.34 0.23 -7.53
N LEU A 246 10.24 0.23 -6.79
CA LEU A 246 10.15 0.84 -5.47
C LEU A 246 11.04 0.08 -4.48
N LYS A 247 11.63 0.85 -3.55
CA LYS A 247 12.50 0.34 -2.49
C LYS A 247 11.75 -0.67 -1.62
N ILE A 248 12.44 -1.75 -1.26
CA ILE A 248 11.95 -2.77 -0.34
C ILE A 248 12.86 -2.73 0.91
N PRO A 249 12.30 -2.53 2.12
CA PRO A 249 13.09 -2.59 3.34
C PRO A 249 13.73 -3.96 3.52
N GLN A 250 14.97 -3.98 4.02
CA GLN A 250 15.76 -5.21 4.16
C GLN A 250 15.04 -6.27 5.01
N THR A 251 14.34 -5.86 6.07
CA THR A 251 13.62 -6.78 6.95
C THR A 251 12.52 -7.56 6.23
N LEU A 252 11.94 -7.05 5.14
CA LEU A 252 10.92 -7.74 4.34
C LEU A 252 11.49 -8.89 3.51
N ILE A 253 12.80 -8.93 3.36
CA ILE A 253 13.54 -9.98 2.65
C ILE A 253 13.95 -11.07 3.64
N GLU A 254 14.31 -10.67 4.86
CA GLU A 254 14.83 -11.55 5.90
C GLU A 254 13.72 -12.24 6.70
N GLU A 255 12.62 -11.53 6.96
CA GLU A 255 11.55 -11.96 7.85
C GLU A 255 10.18 -12.01 7.13
N LYS A 256 9.32 -12.93 7.58
CA LYS A 256 7.95 -13.03 7.06
C LYS A 256 7.17 -11.75 7.32
N SER A 257 6.31 -11.39 6.39
CA SER A 257 5.46 -10.19 6.47
C SER A 257 3.99 -10.56 6.65
N LEU A 258 3.31 -9.88 7.56
CA LEU A 258 1.86 -9.93 7.73
C LEU A 258 1.24 -8.63 7.23
N TYR A 259 0.28 -8.74 6.32
CA TYR A 259 -0.38 -7.60 5.67
C TYR A 259 -1.76 -7.37 6.27
N PHE A 260 -2.07 -6.12 6.63
CA PHE A 260 -3.33 -5.73 7.24
C PHE A 260 -3.94 -4.55 6.50
N SER A 261 -5.22 -4.69 6.16
CA SER A 261 -5.96 -3.68 5.40
C SER A 261 -6.93 -2.94 6.30
N ILE A 262 -6.88 -1.61 6.30
CA ILE A 262 -7.85 -0.76 6.99
C ILE A 262 -8.83 -0.21 5.95
N VAL A 263 -10.11 -0.47 6.18
CA VAL A 263 -11.21 -0.10 5.28
C VAL A 263 -12.23 0.72 6.05
N GLY A 264 -12.75 1.78 5.45
CA GLY A 264 -13.79 2.61 6.05
C GLY A 264 -14.13 3.80 5.17
N THR A 265 -15.30 4.40 5.38
CA THR A 265 -15.79 5.54 4.58
C THR A 265 -14.90 6.78 4.72
N HIS A 266 -15.13 7.80 3.89
CA HIS A 266 -14.48 9.10 4.08
C HIS A 266 -14.88 9.67 5.46
N SER A 267 -13.92 10.26 6.18
CA SER A 267 -14.11 10.84 7.52
C SER A 267 -14.53 9.89 8.66
N CYS A 268 -14.45 8.55 8.51
CA CYS A 268 -14.73 7.63 9.62
C CYS A 268 -13.64 7.58 10.71
N GLY A 269 -12.52 8.31 10.52
CA GLY A 269 -11.44 8.38 11.50
C GLY A 269 -10.31 7.36 11.32
N LYS A 270 -10.10 6.77 10.13
CA LYS A 270 -8.98 5.84 9.86
C LYS A 270 -7.61 6.38 10.24
N SER A 271 -7.28 7.62 9.87
CA SER A 271 -5.96 8.19 10.17
C SER A 271 -5.77 8.45 11.67
N TYR A 272 -6.84 8.86 12.37
CA TYR A 272 -6.85 8.90 13.83
C TYR A 272 -6.68 7.52 14.44
N TYR A 273 -7.37 6.52 13.88
CA TYR A 273 -7.25 5.13 14.31
C TYR A 273 -5.84 4.61 14.14
N LEU A 274 -5.22 4.79 12.97
CA LEU A 274 -3.87 4.31 12.69
C LEU A 274 -2.84 4.98 13.62
N ALA A 275 -2.91 6.30 13.80
CA ALA A 275 -2.02 7.01 14.72
C ALA A 275 -2.18 6.53 16.17
N THR A 276 -3.42 6.42 16.64
CA THR A 276 -3.71 5.92 17.98
C THR A 276 -3.32 4.45 18.15
N LEU A 277 -3.53 3.61 17.13
CA LEU A 277 -3.14 2.21 17.11
C LEU A 277 -1.63 2.07 17.29
N ILE A 278 -0.84 2.71 16.43
CA ILE A 278 0.62 2.61 16.50
C ILE A 278 1.14 3.12 17.84
N HIS A 279 0.61 4.25 18.33
CA HIS A 279 0.92 4.76 19.66
C HIS A 279 0.64 3.72 20.75
N GLN A 280 -0.57 3.14 20.78
CA GLN A 280 -0.96 2.13 21.77
C GLN A 280 -0.15 0.84 21.66
N LEU A 281 0.15 0.37 20.46
CA LEU A 281 0.92 -0.85 20.24
C LEU A 281 2.36 -0.71 20.74
N ARG A 282 3.03 0.43 20.51
CA ARG A 282 4.39 0.69 21.03
C ARG A 282 4.45 0.57 22.55
N HIS A 283 3.36 0.91 23.25
CA HIS A 283 3.27 0.79 24.71
C HIS A 283 2.80 -0.60 25.16
N LYS A 284 1.69 -1.11 24.64
CA LYS A 284 1.07 -2.35 25.11
C LYS A 284 1.86 -3.60 24.72
N LEU A 285 2.42 -3.66 23.51
CA LEU A 285 3.25 -4.81 23.12
C LEU A 285 4.49 -4.92 24.01
N ALA A 286 5.11 -3.77 24.33
CA ALA A 286 6.32 -3.75 25.14
C ALA A 286 6.04 -4.09 26.60
N ASN A 287 5.00 -3.49 27.19
CA ASN A 287 4.69 -3.64 28.60
C ASN A 287 4.04 -4.99 28.94
N GLU A 288 3.22 -5.52 28.03
CA GLU A 288 2.40 -6.71 28.30
C GLU A 288 3.02 -7.97 27.67
N PHE A 289 3.34 -7.91 26.38
CA PHE A 289 3.72 -9.09 25.60
C PHE A 289 5.23 -9.27 25.42
N ALA A 290 6.06 -8.42 26.05
CA ALA A 290 7.50 -8.40 25.86
C ALA A 290 7.92 -8.32 24.37
N CYS A 291 7.15 -7.57 23.57
CA CYS A 291 7.37 -7.36 22.14
C CYS A 291 7.61 -5.88 21.84
N SER A 292 8.51 -5.58 20.91
CA SER A 292 8.78 -4.21 20.46
C SER A 292 8.28 -4.04 19.03
N LEU A 293 7.54 -2.95 18.79
CA LEU A 293 7.17 -2.52 17.44
C LEU A 293 8.16 -1.45 16.97
N LEU A 294 9.01 -1.82 16.02
CA LEU A 294 10.09 -0.99 15.49
C LEU A 294 9.70 -0.40 14.13
N ASP A 295 10.11 0.84 13.90
CA ASP A 295 10.04 1.45 12.58
C ASP A 295 11.27 1.00 11.78
N VAL A 296 11.03 0.36 10.63
CA VAL A 296 12.09 -0.15 9.73
C VAL A 296 12.29 0.71 8.49
N ASP A 297 11.40 1.67 8.24
CA ASP A 297 11.50 2.59 7.12
C ASP A 297 10.83 3.94 7.46
N PRO A 298 11.61 4.90 8.01
CA PRO A 298 11.11 6.21 8.38
C PRO A 298 10.52 7.01 7.21
N GLU A 299 10.96 6.76 5.97
CA GLU A 299 10.41 7.42 4.80
C GLU A 299 9.01 6.89 4.49
N MET A 300 8.79 5.58 4.64
CA MET A 300 7.47 4.97 4.51
C MET A 300 6.51 5.43 5.61
N ASN A 301 7.01 5.53 6.85
CA ASN A 301 6.20 5.83 8.03
C ASN A 301 6.08 7.31 8.41
N MET A 302 6.78 8.22 7.71
CA MET A 302 6.79 9.67 7.98
C MET A 302 5.39 10.29 8.21
N VAL A 303 4.36 9.81 7.51
CA VAL A 303 2.99 10.31 7.68
C VAL A 303 2.40 9.90 9.03
N ILE A 304 2.60 8.64 9.44
CA ILE A 304 2.17 8.16 10.76
C ILE A 304 2.92 8.90 11.85
N ASP A 305 4.23 9.09 11.71
CA ASP A 305 5.04 9.81 12.69
C ASP A 305 4.52 11.24 12.89
N SER A 306 4.22 11.95 11.79
CA SER A 306 3.59 13.28 11.83
C SER A 306 2.23 13.27 12.54
N TYR A 307 1.45 12.21 12.41
CA TYR A 307 0.17 12.07 13.10
C TYR A 307 0.35 11.78 14.59
N GLU A 308 1.27 10.90 14.97
CA GLU A 308 1.63 10.64 16.36
C GLU A 308 2.15 11.92 17.04
N GLU A 309 3.00 12.70 16.35
CA GLU A 309 3.49 13.98 16.86
C GLU A 309 2.36 14.98 17.11
N THR A 310 1.39 15.04 16.20
CA THR A 310 0.24 15.97 16.31
C THR A 310 -0.68 15.60 17.47
N LEU A 311 -0.91 14.31 17.72
CA LEU A 311 -1.88 13.84 18.72
C LEU A 311 -1.26 13.58 20.10
N PHE A 312 -0.09 12.94 20.15
CA PHE A 312 0.49 12.41 21.39
C PHE A 312 1.77 13.10 21.84
N ARG A 313 2.43 13.87 20.96
CA ARG A 313 3.62 14.67 21.30
C ARG A 313 3.52 16.17 20.93
N PRO A 314 2.35 16.83 21.01
CA PRO A 314 2.25 18.22 20.60
C PRO A 314 2.86 19.15 21.64
N VAL A 315 3.51 20.23 21.18
CA VAL A 315 3.96 21.32 22.07
C VAL A 315 2.78 21.98 22.79
N LYS A 316 1.63 22.08 22.10
CA LYS A 316 0.42 22.74 22.59
C LYS A 316 -0.65 21.73 23.01
N VAL A 317 -0.44 21.11 24.16
CA VAL A 317 -1.25 19.98 24.66
C VAL A 317 -2.72 20.33 25.02
N ASN A 318 -3.06 21.61 25.13
CA ASN A 318 -4.41 22.09 25.48
C ASN A 318 -5.12 22.79 24.31
N GLU A 319 -4.52 22.86 23.12
CA GLU A 319 -5.17 23.35 21.90
C GLU A 319 -5.75 22.16 21.11
N VAL A 320 -6.79 22.40 20.31
CA VAL A 320 -7.42 21.35 19.50
C VAL A 320 -6.45 20.89 18.42
N ALA A 321 -6.11 19.61 18.44
CA ALA A 321 -5.31 18.94 17.43
C ALA A 321 -6.21 18.30 16.37
N VAL A 322 -5.88 18.56 15.11
CA VAL A 322 -6.64 18.10 13.95
C VAL A 322 -5.68 17.46 12.97
N LEU A 323 -5.97 16.22 12.55
CA LEU A 323 -5.21 15.57 11.48
C LEU A 323 -5.68 16.06 10.11
N PRO A 324 -4.77 16.29 9.15
CA PRO A 324 -5.16 16.64 7.80
C PRO A 324 -5.96 15.50 7.15
N LYS A 325 -6.96 15.85 6.33
CA LYS A 325 -7.76 14.85 5.61
C LYS A 325 -6.89 14.04 4.64
N THR A 326 -7.08 12.73 4.61
CA THR A 326 -6.54 11.84 3.59
C THR A 326 -7.20 12.16 2.24
N GLN A 327 -6.46 12.76 1.30
CA GLN A 327 -6.94 13.09 -0.04
C GLN A 327 -6.26 12.22 -1.10
N ARG A 328 -6.99 11.93 -2.19
CA ARG A 328 -6.60 11.05 -3.31
C ARG A 328 -5.36 11.54 -4.10
N GLU A 329 -5.04 12.83 -4.03
CA GLU A 329 -4.05 13.51 -4.90
C GLU A 329 -2.85 14.09 -4.13
N GLY A 330 -2.50 13.52 -2.98
CA GLY A 330 -1.27 13.86 -2.28
C GLY A 330 -0.16 12.85 -2.57
N GLU A 331 1.04 13.32 -2.92
CA GLU A 331 2.28 12.52 -3.06
C GLU A 331 2.60 11.63 -1.84
N LYS A 332 1.90 11.83 -0.70
CA LYS A 332 2.20 11.20 0.57
C LYS A 332 1.69 9.75 0.72
N PHE A 333 0.68 9.34 -0.04
CA PHE A 333 0.02 8.03 0.14
C PHE A 333 0.08 7.11 -1.09
N VAL A 334 0.58 7.61 -2.23
CA VAL A 334 0.70 6.84 -3.46
C VAL A 334 2.07 7.09 -4.10
N ASN A 335 2.63 6.03 -4.67
CA ASN A 335 3.80 6.09 -5.53
C ASN A 335 3.34 5.92 -6.98
N THR A 336 3.59 6.92 -7.82
CA THR A 336 3.35 6.82 -9.26
C THR A 336 4.55 6.15 -9.93
N VAL A 337 4.32 5.03 -10.59
CA VAL A 337 5.34 4.25 -11.32
C VAL A 337 4.88 3.98 -12.74
N VAL A 338 5.78 3.76 -13.68
CA VAL A 338 5.44 3.40 -15.07
C VAL A 338 5.52 1.88 -15.23
N MET A 339 4.38 1.22 -15.42
CA MET A 339 4.31 -0.22 -15.68
C MET A 339 3.54 -0.47 -16.98
N GLY A 340 4.11 -1.26 -17.90
CA GLY A 340 3.49 -1.53 -19.21
C GLY A 340 3.24 -0.26 -20.02
N ASN A 341 4.17 0.71 -19.97
CA ASN A 341 4.07 2.04 -20.59
C ASN A 341 2.88 2.90 -20.11
N MET A 342 2.31 2.59 -18.95
CA MET A 342 1.25 3.39 -18.33
C MET A 342 1.67 3.84 -16.93
N PRO A 343 1.36 5.08 -16.52
CA PRO A 343 1.49 5.50 -15.13
C PRO A 343 0.48 4.74 -14.26
N VAL A 344 0.97 4.17 -13.17
CA VAL A 344 0.19 3.41 -12.19
C VAL A 344 0.47 3.99 -10.81
N ASN A 345 -0.59 4.28 -10.07
CA ASN A 345 -0.53 4.72 -8.69
C ASN A 345 -0.62 3.51 -7.75
N LEU A 346 0.49 3.18 -7.10
CA LEU A 346 0.58 2.13 -6.09
C LEU A 346 0.40 2.73 -4.70
N PRO A 347 -0.39 2.11 -3.80
CA PRO A 347 -0.52 2.61 -2.44
C PRO A 347 0.79 2.49 -1.67
N LYS A 348 1.05 3.45 -0.80
CA LYS A 348 2.22 3.46 0.08
C LYS A 348 1.93 2.62 1.33
N PRO A 349 2.69 1.55 1.60
CA PRO A 349 2.55 0.74 2.81
C PRO A 349 3.17 1.46 4.02
N PHE A 350 2.66 1.16 5.21
CA PHE A 350 3.33 1.45 6.47
C PHE A 350 3.94 0.16 7.01
N VAL A 351 5.23 0.18 7.33
CA VAL A 351 6.00 -1.04 7.56
C VAL A 351 6.67 -0.98 8.93
N PHE A 352 6.37 -1.95 9.77
CA PHE A 352 6.95 -2.08 11.10
C PHE A 352 7.53 -3.49 11.27
N GLU A 353 8.45 -3.65 12.20
CA GLU A 353 8.98 -4.94 12.62
C GLU A 353 8.55 -5.23 14.06
N LEU A 354 7.96 -6.39 14.26
CA LEU A 354 7.63 -6.92 15.57
C LEU A 354 8.79 -7.79 16.06
N LYS A 355 9.51 -7.34 17.07
CA LYS A 355 10.58 -8.11 17.73
C LYS A 355 10.16 -8.64 19.08
N HIS A 356 10.40 -9.92 19.32
CA HIS A 356 10.24 -10.51 20.64
C HIS A 356 11.49 -10.24 21.48
N GLN A 357 11.32 -9.56 22.62
CA GLN A 357 12.42 -9.29 23.55
C GLN A 357 12.82 -10.55 24.31
N GLN A 358 11.87 -11.45 24.55
CA GLN A 358 12.10 -12.77 25.13
C GLN A 358 11.78 -13.83 24.08
N ARG A 359 12.80 -14.60 23.66
CA ARG A 359 12.62 -15.74 22.75
C ARG A 359 11.97 -16.90 23.49
N GLN A 360 10.65 -16.83 23.67
CA GLN A 360 9.86 -18.01 24.00
C GLN A 360 9.94 -19.01 22.84
N ALA A 361 9.87 -20.32 23.13
CA ALA A 361 9.92 -21.34 22.10
C ALA A 361 8.75 -21.16 21.11
N GLY A 362 9.06 -20.88 19.84
CA GLY A 362 8.07 -20.68 18.78
C GLY A 362 7.67 -19.23 18.48
N ALA A 363 8.20 -18.25 19.21
CA ALA A 363 8.03 -16.84 18.88
C ALA A 363 8.96 -16.44 17.73
N GLU A 364 8.38 -16.05 16.59
CA GLU A 364 9.10 -15.58 15.40
C GLU A 364 8.89 -14.09 15.21
N ASP A 365 9.98 -13.36 15.01
CA ASP A 365 9.94 -11.97 14.57
C ASP A 365 9.25 -11.90 13.20
N CYS A 366 8.59 -10.79 12.92
CA CYS A 366 7.91 -10.60 11.64
C CYS A 366 7.70 -9.13 11.32
N ASN A 367 7.52 -8.84 10.04
CA ASN A 367 7.08 -7.53 9.60
C ASN A 367 5.56 -7.42 9.70
N ILE A 368 5.08 -6.25 10.11
CA ILE A 368 3.68 -5.86 10.09
C ILE A 368 3.54 -4.74 9.08
N VAL A 369 2.70 -4.96 8.07
CA VAL A 369 2.45 -4.02 6.98
C VAL A 369 1.00 -3.56 7.03
N PHE A 370 0.77 -2.26 7.16
CA PHE A 370 -0.57 -1.67 7.12
C PHE A 370 -0.84 -0.92 5.82
N TYR A 371 -2.06 -1.04 5.31
CA TYR A 371 -2.58 -0.20 4.25
C TYR A 371 -3.77 0.62 4.75
N ASP A 372 -3.66 1.95 4.68
CA ASP A 372 -4.78 2.88 4.87
C ASP A 372 -5.42 3.17 3.51
N ASN A 373 -6.56 2.53 3.23
CA ASN A 373 -7.32 2.85 2.04
C ASN A 373 -8.25 4.02 2.29
N ALA A 374 -8.08 5.12 1.56
CA ALA A 374 -9.14 6.11 1.49
C ALA A 374 -10.47 5.45 1.04
N GLY A 375 -11.57 5.78 1.72
CA GLY A 375 -12.89 5.18 1.44
C GLY A 375 -13.39 5.44 0.01
N GLU A 376 -12.80 6.43 -0.67
CA GLU A 376 -13.06 6.77 -2.06
C GLU A 376 -12.45 5.76 -3.06
N HIS A 377 -11.41 5.01 -2.67
CA HIS A 377 -10.89 3.90 -3.50
C HIS A 377 -11.95 2.83 -3.75
N PHE A 378 -12.93 2.73 -2.84
CA PHE A 378 -14.05 1.80 -2.91
C PHE A 378 -15.29 2.38 -3.62
N GLN A 379 -15.19 3.52 -4.30
CA GLN A 379 -16.25 3.95 -5.21
C GLN A 379 -16.17 3.15 -6.53
N PRO A 380 -17.30 2.91 -7.23
CA PRO A 380 -17.29 2.30 -8.56
C PRO A 380 -16.36 3.05 -9.52
N GLY A 381 -15.42 2.34 -10.15
CA GLY A 381 -14.38 2.93 -11.01
C GLY A 381 -13.15 3.46 -10.26
N GLY A 382 -13.06 3.26 -8.94
CA GLY A 382 -11.91 3.65 -8.12
C GLY A 382 -10.73 2.67 -8.12
N ASP A 383 -10.96 1.44 -8.60
CA ASP A 383 -9.96 0.38 -8.79
C ASP A 383 -9.92 0.05 -10.29
N ASP A 384 -8.82 0.43 -10.94
CA ASP A 384 -8.55 0.16 -12.35
C ASP A 384 -7.09 -0.28 -12.53
N VAL A 385 -6.70 -0.62 -13.76
CA VAL A 385 -5.33 -1.09 -14.05
C VAL A 385 -4.26 -0.05 -13.67
N THR A 386 -4.61 1.24 -13.70
CA THR A 386 -3.73 2.37 -13.36
C THR A 386 -3.80 2.77 -11.89
N ASN A 387 -4.73 2.22 -11.13
CA ASN A 387 -4.90 2.45 -9.70
C ASN A 387 -5.37 1.15 -9.03
N PRO A 388 -4.48 0.15 -8.87
CA PRO A 388 -4.79 -1.12 -8.22
C PRO A 388 -4.86 -0.96 -6.70
N GLY A 389 -5.52 0.11 -6.23
CA GLY A 389 -5.52 0.56 -4.86
C GLY A 389 -6.11 -0.45 -3.89
N THR A 390 -6.82 -1.48 -4.37
CA THR A 390 -7.43 -2.50 -3.50
C THR A 390 -6.91 -3.93 -3.66
N ARG A 391 -5.83 -4.12 -4.43
CA ARG A 391 -5.25 -5.45 -4.63
C ARG A 391 -4.64 -6.05 -3.36
N HIS A 392 -4.13 -5.24 -2.42
CA HIS A 392 -3.67 -5.72 -1.11
C HIS A 392 -4.75 -6.46 -0.29
N LEU A 393 -6.05 -6.18 -0.51
CA LEU A 393 -7.13 -6.86 0.24
C LEU A 393 -7.09 -8.38 0.06
N ALA A 394 -6.69 -8.84 -1.13
CA ALA A 394 -6.60 -10.26 -1.45
C ALA A 394 -5.37 -10.94 -0.82
N CYS A 395 -4.34 -10.17 -0.49
CA CYS A 395 -3.11 -10.66 0.14
C CYS A 395 -3.10 -10.39 1.66
N SER A 396 -4.20 -9.91 2.24
CA SER A 396 -4.27 -9.49 3.63
C SER A 396 -4.36 -10.70 4.57
N ASN A 397 -3.58 -10.70 5.64
CA ASN A 397 -3.67 -11.64 6.76
C ASN A 397 -4.81 -11.28 7.73
N GLY A 398 -5.38 -10.09 7.59
CA GLY A 398 -6.58 -9.67 8.30
C GLY A 398 -7.08 -8.33 7.80
N ILE A 399 -8.37 -8.06 7.96
CA ILE A 399 -9.00 -6.81 7.53
C ILE A 399 -9.67 -6.15 8.72
N ILE A 400 -9.46 -4.84 8.86
CA ILE A 400 -10.12 -3.98 9.84
C ILE A 400 -11.09 -3.08 9.08
N PHE A 401 -12.39 -3.29 9.28
CA PHE A 401 -13.43 -2.43 8.75
C PHE A 401 -13.90 -1.45 9.84
N ILE A 402 -13.63 -0.16 9.67
CA ILE A 402 -14.06 0.89 10.58
C ILE A 402 -15.46 1.36 10.18
N PHE A 403 -16.41 1.02 11.03
CA PHE A 403 -17.78 1.52 11.00
C PHE A 403 -17.87 2.80 11.84
N ASP A 404 -18.43 3.87 11.27
CA ASP A 404 -18.66 5.14 11.97
C ASP A 404 -20.15 5.34 12.27
N PRO A 405 -20.59 5.18 13.54
CA PRO A 405 -21.97 5.38 13.96
C PRO A 405 -22.50 6.78 13.71
N VAL A 406 -21.65 7.79 13.82
CA VAL A 406 -22.03 9.19 13.59
C VAL A 406 -22.33 9.43 12.12
N ASN A 407 -21.72 8.68 11.20
CA ASN A 407 -21.99 8.81 9.76
C ASN A 407 -23.07 7.84 9.25
N ASP A 408 -23.65 7.00 10.12
CA ASP A 408 -24.72 6.06 9.77
C ASP A 408 -26.11 6.68 9.93
N ALA A 409 -27.04 6.40 9.00
CA ALA A 409 -28.35 7.04 8.98
C ALA A 409 -29.22 6.72 10.21
N VAL A 410 -29.06 5.51 10.75
CA VAL A 410 -29.92 4.97 11.82
C VAL A 410 -29.21 5.13 13.16
N MET A 411 -27.95 4.72 13.25
CA MET A 411 -27.21 4.72 14.52
C MET A 411 -26.91 6.15 15.02
N ARG A 412 -26.69 7.11 14.12
CA ARG A 412 -26.43 8.53 14.46
C ARG A 412 -27.49 9.13 15.39
N GLN A 413 -28.76 8.71 15.25
CA GLN A 413 -29.88 9.21 16.05
C GLN A 413 -29.79 8.79 17.54
N ASN A 414 -28.93 7.81 17.84
CA ASN A 414 -28.72 7.27 19.18
C ASN A 414 -27.31 7.62 19.71
N CYS A 415 -26.57 8.48 19.01
CA CYS A 415 -25.32 9.05 19.50
C CYS A 415 -25.58 10.27 20.38
N ASN A 416 -24.65 10.57 21.29
CA ASN A 416 -24.70 11.71 22.20
C ASN A 416 -24.72 13.04 21.43
N ASP A 417 -25.84 13.75 21.50
CA ASP A 417 -26.13 15.00 20.77
C ASP A 417 -25.16 16.16 21.04
N GLN A 418 -24.32 16.05 22.08
CA GLN A 418 -23.28 17.02 22.39
C GLN A 418 -22.02 16.86 21.53
N ASP A 419 -21.86 15.76 20.79
CA ASP A 419 -20.73 15.62 19.87
C ASP A 419 -20.88 16.62 18.71
N PRO A 420 -19.90 17.51 18.47
CA PRO A 420 -20.03 18.53 17.43
C PRO A 420 -20.10 17.96 16.01
N GLN A 421 -19.68 16.71 15.79
CA GLN A 421 -19.84 16.01 14.52
C GLN A 421 -21.30 15.65 14.23
N LEU A 422 -22.19 15.69 15.22
CA LEU A 422 -23.64 15.51 15.03
C LEU A 422 -24.34 16.79 14.55
N ALA A 423 -23.81 17.96 14.90
CA ALA A 423 -24.41 19.26 14.58
C ALA A 423 -24.14 19.73 13.14
N SER A 424 -23.12 19.18 12.48
CA SER A 424 -22.83 19.49 11.07
C SER A 424 -23.77 18.71 10.14
N ASP A 425 -24.12 19.30 8.99
CA ASP A 425 -24.76 18.60 7.86
C ASP A 425 -23.80 17.55 7.29
N VAL A 426 -23.62 16.46 8.03
CA VAL A 426 -22.67 15.40 7.68
C VAL A 426 -23.25 14.55 6.56
N ASN A 427 -22.41 14.23 5.59
CA ASN A 427 -22.68 13.19 4.61
C ASN A 427 -22.94 11.87 5.33
N VAL A 428 -24.21 11.47 5.42
CA VAL A 428 -24.59 10.13 5.86
C VAL A 428 -24.17 9.14 4.78
N TYR A 429 -23.43 8.10 5.15
CA TYR A 429 -22.94 7.08 4.23
C TYR A 429 -23.64 5.74 4.48
N ASP A 430 -24.05 5.08 3.40
CA ASP A 430 -24.45 3.68 3.45
C ASP A 430 -23.19 2.80 3.48
N GLN A 431 -22.75 2.47 4.69
CA GLN A 431 -21.55 1.68 4.94
C GLN A 431 -21.71 0.21 4.48
N SER A 432 -22.95 -0.26 4.26
CA SER A 432 -23.21 -1.60 3.72
C SER A 432 -22.81 -1.72 2.25
N LYS A 433 -22.91 -0.62 1.48
CA LYS A 433 -22.41 -0.57 0.09
C LYS A 433 -20.89 -0.69 0.05
N LEU A 434 -20.19 -0.02 0.96
CA LEU A 434 -18.74 -0.12 1.08
C LEU A 434 -18.31 -1.57 1.40
N MET A 435 -18.98 -2.22 2.36
CA MET A 435 -18.77 -3.63 2.67
C MET A 435 -19.00 -4.53 1.44
N SER A 436 -20.11 -4.33 0.72
CA SER A 436 -20.44 -5.11 -0.48
C SER A 436 -19.41 -4.96 -1.60
N GLU A 437 -18.90 -3.74 -1.81
CA GLU A 437 -17.85 -3.48 -2.79
C GLU A 437 -16.52 -4.13 -2.38
N MET A 438 -16.14 -4.04 -1.10
CA MET A 438 -14.98 -4.72 -0.56
C MET A 438 -15.07 -6.24 -0.77
N VAL A 439 -16.21 -6.86 -0.45
CA VAL A 439 -16.48 -8.29 -0.68
C VAL A 439 -16.35 -8.65 -2.16
N SER A 440 -16.94 -7.85 -3.05
CA SER A 440 -16.86 -8.04 -4.51
C SER A 440 -15.41 -8.04 -5.01
N ARG A 441 -14.57 -7.14 -4.48
CA ARG A 441 -13.15 -7.02 -4.83
C ARG A 441 -12.32 -8.18 -4.32
N ILE A 442 -12.49 -8.57 -3.05
CA ILE A 442 -11.79 -9.73 -2.49
C ILE A 442 -12.15 -10.97 -3.29
N ARG A 443 -13.44 -11.20 -3.56
CA ARG A 443 -13.89 -12.33 -4.38
C ARG A 443 -13.24 -12.35 -5.76
N ARG A 444 -13.17 -11.20 -6.43
CA ARG A 444 -12.54 -11.07 -7.76
C ARG A 444 -11.04 -11.35 -7.72
N HIS A 445 -10.32 -10.73 -6.77
CA HIS A 445 -8.86 -10.77 -6.70
C HIS A 445 -8.33 -12.09 -6.13
N CYS A 446 -9.08 -12.73 -5.22
CA CYS A 446 -8.78 -14.08 -4.72
C CYS A 446 -9.34 -15.21 -5.60
N ASN A 447 -10.08 -14.88 -6.68
CA ASN A 447 -10.75 -15.85 -7.55
C ASN A 447 -11.67 -16.84 -6.81
N LEU A 448 -12.41 -16.36 -5.81
CA LEU A 448 -13.28 -17.20 -4.98
C LEU A 448 -14.59 -17.55 -5.72
N ASN A 449 -15.06 -18.77 -5.50
CA ASN A 449 -16.35 -19.20 -6.05
C ASN A 449 -17.53 -18.45 -5.39
N THR A 450 -18.70 -18.48 -6.03
CA THR A 450 -19.90 -17.73 -5.57
C THR A 450 -20.32 -18.06 -4.12
N ASN A 451 -20.18 -19.32 -3.72
CA ASN A 451 -20.59 -19.82 -2.39
C ASN A 451 -19.40 -20.02 -1.44
N GLU A 452 -18.18 -19.70 -1.89
CA GLU A 452 -16.98 -19.86 -1.09
C GLU A 452 -16.84 -18.67 -0.13
N LYS A 453 -16.62 -18.98 1.14
CA LYS A 453 -16.35 -17.97 2.17
C LYS A 453 -14.88 -17.57 2.15
N CYS A 454 -14.62 -16.32 2.52
CA CYS A 454 -13.29 -15.79 2.69
C CYS A 454 -12.72 -16.21 4.05
N THR A 455 -11.53 -16.80 4.03
CA THR A 455 -10.79 -17.24 5.21
C THR A 455 -10.03 -16.10 5.91
N ILE A 456 -9.85 -14.96 5.23
CA ILE A 456 -9.22 -13.77 5.81
C ILE A 456 -10.09 -13.28 6.98
N PRO A 457 -9.57 -13.19 8.21
CA PRO A 457 -10.36 -12.73 9.34
C PRO A 457 -10.73 -11.26 9.20
N LEU A 458 -12.00 -10.94 9.48
CA LEU A 458 -12.53 -9.58 9.48
C LEU A 458 -12.79 -9.12 10.92
N VAL A 459 -12.31 -7.92 11.26
CA VAL A 459 -12.73 -7.19 12.45
C VAL A 459 -13.52 -5.96 12.02
N ILE A 460 -14.80 -5.92 12.39
CA ILE A 460 -15.64 -4.73 12.28
C ILE A 460 -15.44 -3.90 13.55
N GLY A 461 -14.63 -2.86 13.42
CA GLY A 461 -14.41 -1.85 14.46
C GLY A 461 -15.55 -0.84 14.46
N VAL A 462 -16.34 -0.77 15.52
CA VAL A 462 -17.38 0.25 15.67
C VAL A 462 -16.77 1.43 16.45
N GLY A 463 -16.44 2.50 15.72
CA GLY A 463 -15.70 3.64 16.24
C GLY A 463 -16.55 4.60 17.08
N LYS A 464 -15.87 5.62 17.63
CA LYS A 464 -16.50 6.71 18.42
C LYS A 464 -17.35 6.18 19.57
N TYR A 465 -16.89 5.11 20.22
CA TYR A 465 -17.61 4.46 21.33
C TYR A 465 -18.03 5.44 22.43
N ASP A 466 -17.25 6.47 22.68
CA ASP A 466 -17.57 7.60 23.58
C ASP A 466 -18.90 8.30 23.28
N THR A 467 -19.36 8.28 22.02
CA THR A 467 -20.64 8.89 21.62
C THR A 467 -21.85 7.99 21.86
N TRP A 468 -21.69 6.67 22.01
CA TRP A 468 -22.80 5.71 22.10
C TRP A 468 -22.61 4.62 23.17
N ARG A 469 -21.65 4.80 24.09
CA ARG A 469 -21.35 3.91 25.23
C ARG A 469 -22.58 3.39 25.98
N HIS A 470 -23.60 4.24 26.13
CA HIS A 470 -24.84 3.93 26.84
C HIS A 470 -25.71 2.84 26.16
N LEU A 471 -25.41 2.46 24.91
CA LEU A 471 -26.11 1.40 24.19
C LEU A 471 -25.60 -0.01 24.53
N LEU A 472 -24.41 -0.13 25.14
CA LEU A 472 -23.92 -1.39 25.69
C LEU A 472 -24.28 -1.50 27.18
N SER A 473 -24.56 -2.72 27.62
CA SER A 473 -24.88 -3.04 29.02
C SER A 473 -23.67 -2.98 29.96
N ARG A 474 -22.47 -3.04 29.39
CA ARG A 474 -21.18 -2.98 30.10
C ARG A 474 -20.30 -1.90 29.50
N ASP A 475 -19.40 -1.37 30.32
CA ASP A 475 -18.37 -0.50 29.78
C ASP A 475 -17.07 -1.23 29.47
N ILE A 476 -16.56 -1.03 28.26
CA ILE A 476 -15.33 -1.67 27.82
C ILE A 476 -14.07 -1.15 28.53
N ALA A 477 -14.10 0.03 29.15
CA ALA A 477 -12.96 0.53 29.93
C ALA A 477 -12.77 -0.26 31.24
N ASP A 478 -13.82 -0.95 31.72
CA ASP A 478 -13.79 -1.74 32.95
C ASP A 478 -13.43 -3.22 32.69
N LEU A 479 -13.12 -3.58 31.44
CA LEU A 479 -12.89 -4.96 31.01
C LEU A 479 -11.41 -5.26 30.73
N ASP A 480 -10.92 -6.33 31.36
CA ASP A 480 -9.57 -6.84 31.12
C ASP A 480 -9.55 -7.76 29.88
N THR A 481 -8.82 -7.32 28.86
CA THR A 481 -8.57 -8.07 27.61
C THR A 481 -7.24 -8.82 27.63
N ILE A 482 -6.45 -8.62 28.69
CA ILE A 482 -5.17 -9.28 28.93
C ILE A 482 -5.27 -9.96 30.29
N SER A 483 -4.83 -11.21 30.35
CA SER A 483 -4.71 -11.97 31.57
C SER A 483 -3.28 -12.49 31.68
N TYR A 484 -2.79 -12.75 32.88
CA TYR A 484 -1.44 -13.26 33.07
C TYR A 484 -1.50 -14.72 33.48
N ASN A 485 -0.59 -15.52 32.95
CA ASN A 485 -0.40 -16.88 33.40
C ASN A 485 0.20 -16.87 34.81
N ASP A 486 -0.45 -17.54 35.76
CA ASP A 486 -0.03 -17.58 37.17
C ASP A 486 1.38 -18.18 37.38
N THR A 487 1.88 -18.97 36.42
CA THR A 487 3.15 -19.71 36.58
C THR A 487 4.37 -18.93 36.11
N ASP A 488 4.28 -18.25 34.97
CA ASP A 488 5.40 -17.55 34.33
C ASP A 488 5.14 -16.06 34.12
N PHE A 489 3.98 -15.56 34.56
CA PHE A 489 3.53 -14.17 34.42
C PHE A 489 3.48 -13.66 32.97
N SER A 490 3.49 -14.56 31.99
CA SER A 490 3.32 -14.18 30.60
C SER A 490 1.93 -13.62 30.37
N ALA A 491 1.86 -12.49 29.66
CA ALA A 491 0.58 -11.93 29.24
C ALA A 491 -0.05 -12.80 28.15
N VAL A 492 -1.34 -13.00 28.27
CA VAL A 492 -2.16 -13.80 27.37
C VAL A 492 -3.39 -12.99 27.00
N TRP A 493 -3.68 -12.91 25.71
CA TRP A 493 -4.87 -12.20 25.23
C TRP A 493 -6.13 -13.00 25.55
N ASN A 494 -7.10 -12.38 26.22
CA ASN A 494 -8.33 -13.03 26.68
C ASN A 494 -9.39 -13.00 25.58
N ARG A 495 -9.49 -14.10 24.83
CA ARG A 495 -10.45 -14.25 23.74
C ARG A 495 -11.90 -14.17 24.21
N ASN A 496 -12.21 -14.70 25.39
CA ASN A 496 -13.60 -14.73 25.88
C ASN A 496 -14.13 -13.32 26.15
N THR A 497 -13.33 -12.42 26.74
CA THR A 497 -13.73 -11.02 26.97
C THR A 497 -14.12 -10.35 25.65
N VAL A 498 -13.29 -10.50 24.62
CA VAL A 498 -13.53 -9.87 23.31
C VAL A 498 -14.70 -10.53 22.58
N MET A 499 -14.85 -11.86 22.67
CA MET A 499 -15.96 -12.59 22.05
C MET A 499 -17.30 -12.30 22.71
N ASP A 500 -17.33 -12.09 24.03
CA ASP A 500 -18.54 -11.71 24.76
C ASP A 500 -19.01 -10.29 24.36
N VAL A 501 -18.07 -9.33 24.33
CA VAL A 501 -18.38 -7.98 23.81
C VAL A 501 -18.78 -8.04 22.34
N SER A 502 -18.11 -8.86 21.55
CA SER A 502 -18.45 -9.02 20.13
C SER A 502 -19.84 -9.60 19.93
N PHE A 503 -20.29 -10.52 20.79
CA PHE A 503 -21.65 -11.05 20.73
C PHE A 503 -22.68 -9.96 21.01
N GLU A 504 -22.46 -9.16 22.06
CA GLU A 504 -23.35 -8.05 22.43
C GLU A 504 -23.42 -6.97 21.33
N LEU A 505 -22.25 -6.53 20.84
CA LEU A 505 -22.15 -5.54 19.79
C LEU A 505 -22.71 -6.04 18.45
N ARG A 506 -22.53 -7.33 18.13
CA ARG A 506 -23.17 -7.94 16.95
C ARG A 506 -24.69 -7.83 17.02
N ASN A 507 -25.29 -8.11 18.17
CA ASN A 507 -26.74 -8.01 18.35
C ASN A 507 -27.23 -6.56 18.23
N LEU A 508 -26.44 -5.60 18.71
CA LEU A 508 -26.69 -4.17 18.51
C LEU A 508 -26.62 -3.81 17.02
N MET A 509 -25.58 -4.24 16.32
CA MET A 509 -25.38 -3.98 14.90
C MET A 509 -26.45 -4.64 14.02
N LEU A 510 -27.02 -5.78 14.41
CA LEU A 510 -28.18 -6.37 13.72
C LEU A 510 -29.44 -5.49 13.82
N GLN A 511 -29.56 -4.66 14.85
CA GLN A 511 -30.68 -3.72 14.99
C GLN A 511 -30.46 -2.47 14.13
N TYR A 512 -29.26 -1.90 14.13
CA TYR A 512 -28.97 -0.63 13.47
C TYR A 512 -28.48 -0.76 12.03
N ALA A 513 -27.64 -1.76 11.74
CA ALA A 513 -27.01 -1.98 10.44
C ALA A 513 -27.07 -3.46 9.99
N PRO A 514 -28.28 -4.07 9.89
CA PRO A 514 -28.42 -5.50 9.57
C PRO A 514 -27.78 -5.89 8.23
N SER A 515 -27.89 -5.02 7.22
CA SER A 515 -27.30 -5.27 5.89
C SER A 515 -25.79 -5.42 5.94
N LEU A 516 -25.10 -4.64 6.78
CA LEU A 516 -23.65 -4.74 6.98
C LEU A 516 -23.28 -6.09 7.61
N VAL A 517 -23.95 -6.45 8.72
CA VAL A 517 -23.71 -7.70 9.44
C VAL A 517 -23.95 -8.91 8.54
N ASN A 518 -25.10 -8.94 7.85
CA ASN A 518 -25.47 -10.05 6.98
C ASN A 518 -24.49 -10.21 5.80
N THR A 519 -24.02 -9.10 5.23
CA THR A 519 -23.02 -9.13 4.15
C THR A 519 -21.68 -9.67 4.65
N ALA A 520 -21.23 -9.21 5.82
CA ALA A 520 -19.97 -9.65 6.42
C ALA A 520 -20.01 -11.14 6.78
N GLU A 521 -20.99 -11.59 7.56
CA GLU A 521 -21.06 -12.99 8.01
C GLU A 521 -21.47 -13.98 6.90
N GLY A 522 -22.13 -13.48 5.87
CA GLY A 522 -22.42 -14.23 4.66
C GLY A 522 -21.17 -14.53 3.83
N PHE A 523 -20.16 -13.66 3.87
CA PHE A 523 -18.94 -13.80 3.06
C PHE A 523 -17.72 -14.28 3.86
N PHE A 524 -17.48 -13.78 5.06
CA PHE A 524 -16.30 -14.12 5.87
C PHE A 524 -16.59 -15.31 6.79
N GLU A 525 -15.60 -16.17 7.02
CA GLU A 525 -15.70 -17.26 8.00
C GLU A 525 -15.63 -16.74 9.44
N LYS A 526 -14.80 -15.72 9.68
CA LYS A 526 -14.54 -15.14 10.99
C LYS A 526 -14.81 -13.64 10.96
N VAL A 527 -15.81 -13.21 11.73
CA VAL A 527 -16.17 -11.80 11.88
C VAL A 527 -16.22 -11.47 13.36
N TYR A 528 -15.37 -10.54 13.76
CA TYR A 528 -15.36 -9.95 15.09
C TYR A 528 -16.03 -8.58 15.04
N PHE A 529 -16.74 -8.23 16.10
CA PHE A 529 -17.29 -6.90 16.31
C PHE A 529 -16.63 -6.31 17.54
N VAL A 530 -15.88 -5.21 17.39
CA VAL A 530 -15.12 -4.62 18.49
C VAL A 530 -15.43 -3.13 18.61
N PRO A 531 -15.96 -2.64 19.74
CA PRO A 531 -16.15 -1.22 19.96
C PRO A 531 -14.79 -0.57 20.23
N PHE A 532 -14.59 0.66 19.77
CA PHE A 532 -13.41 1.42 20.12
C PHE A 532 -13.65 2.93 20.09
N SER A 533 -12.81 3.67 20.81
CA SER A 533 -12.68 5.11 20.68
C SER A 533 -11.22 5.52 20.58
N ASN A 534 -10.89 6.28 19.53
CA ASN A 534 -9.54 6.82 19.34
C ASN A 534 -9.19 7.86 20.39
N PHE A 535 -10.19 8.62 20.85
CA PHE A 535 -10.00 9.72 21.80
C PHE A 535 -10.36 9.32 23.23
N GLY A 536 -11.34 8.43 23.42
CA GLY A 536 -11.96 8.18 24.73
C GLY A 536 -12.81 9.33 25.25
N CYS A 537 -13.02 10.37 24.45
CA CYS A 537 -13.85 11.53 24.74
C CYS A 537 -14.44 12.10 23.45
N LEU A 538 -15.49 12.92 23.58
CA LEU A 538 -16.14 13.58 22.46
C LEU A 538 -15.17 14.49 21.70
N ALA A 539 -15.42 14.69 20.41
CA ALA A 539 -14.64 15.62 19.61
C ALA A 539 -14.84 17.08 20.07
N THR A 540 -13.86 17.93 19.79
CA THR A 540 -13.92 19.39 20.02
C THR A 540 -13.66 20.12 18.71
N LEU A 541 -14.36 21.22 18.47
CA LEU A 541 -14.13 22.05 17.29
C LEU A 541 -12.92 22.98 17.49
N ASP A 542 -12.07 23.08 16.48
CA ASP A 542 -11.03 24.10 16.43
C ASP A 542 -11.62 25.48 16.06
N SER A 543 -10.76 26.50 15.95
CA SER A 543 -11.17 27.86 15.56
C SER A 543 -11.72 27.97 14.13
N THR A 544 -11.50 26.96 13.28
CA THR A 544 -12.01 26.89 11.91
C THR A 544 -13.31 26.11 11.79
N GLY A 545 -13.81 25.53 12.90
CA GLY A 545 -14.98 24.67 12.93
C GLY A 545 -14.71 23.22 12.50
N GLN A 546 -13.45 22.81 12.42
CA GLN A 546 -13.07 21.43 12.15
C GLN A 546 -13.03 20.62 13.45
N ALA A 547 -13.63 19.43 13.43
CA ALA A 547 -13.61 18.51 14.55
C ALA A 547 -12.21 17.91 14.75
N GLY A 548 -11.71 17.97 15.99
CA GLY A 548 -10.46 17.38 16.46
C GLY A 548 -10.58 16.97 17.93
N VAL A 549 -9.44 16.95 18.62
CA VAL A 549 -9.37 16.56 20.04
C VAL A 549 -8.35 17.41 20.78
N ILE A 550 -8.54 17.62 22.07
CA ILE A 550 -7.50 18.21 22.93
C ILE A 550 -6.53 17.11 23.35
N PRO A 551 -5.23 17.17 22.98
CA PRO A 551 -4.25 16.11 23.23
C PRO A 551 -4.21 15.57 24.67
N ASN A 552 -4.23 16.46 25.66
CA ASN A 552 -4.23 16.07 27.08
C ASN A 552 -5.47 15.29 27.54
N GLN A 553 -6.53 15.27 26.74
CA GLN A 553 -7.77 14.55 27.05
C GLN A 553 -7.83 13.18 26.38
N ILE A 554 -6.90 12.87 25.48
CA ILE A 554 -6.87 11.61 24.75
C ILE A 554 -6.62 10.45 25.74
N LYS A 555 -7.60 9.56 25.86
CA LYS A 555 -7.60 8.32 26.65
C LYS A 555 -8.21 7.19 25.82
N PRO A 556 -7.48 6.63 24.85
CA PRO A 556 -8.06 5.71 23.88
C PRO A 556 -8.65 4.47 24.54
N LEU A 557 -9.76 3.98 24.01
CA LEU A 557 -10.48 2.80 24.50
C LEU A 557 -10.50 1.72 23.42
N TRP A 558 -9.73 0.66 23.64
CA TRP A 558 -9.65 -0.53 22.78
C TRP A 558 -9.25 -0.35 21.29
N PRO A 559 -8.63 0.75 20.80
CA PRO A 559 -8.22 0.82 19.40
C PRO A 559 -7.24 -0.30 19.02
N GLU A 560 -6.36 -0.71 19.94
CA GLU A 560 -5.43 -1.81 19.73
C GLU A 560 -6.13 -3.17 19.63
N GLN A 561 -7.30 -3.35 20.26
CA GLN A 561 -7.96 -4.66 20.31
C GLN A 561 -8.39 -5.14 18.93
N LEU A 562 -8.69 -4.22 18.01
CA LEU A 562 -8.98 -4.54 16.62
C LEU A 562 -7.79 -5.27 15.97
N PHE A 563 -6.57 -4.82 16.25
CA PHE A 563 -5.35 -5.42 15.72
C PHE A 563 -4.91 -6.65 16.50
N LEU A 564 -4.95 -6.62 17.84
CA LEU A 564 -4.59 -7.77 18.68
C LEU A 564 -5.47 -9.00 18.38
N THR A 565 -6.74 -8.78 18.07
CA THR A 565 -7.65 -9.85 17.58
C THR A 565 -7.11 -10.52 16.32
N LEU A 566 -6.65 -9.74 15.34
CA LEU A 566 -6.09 -10.27 14.10
C LEU A 566 -4.74 -10.96 14.33
N MET A 567 -3.92 -10.43 15.24
CA MET A 567 -2.65 -11.07 15.63
C MET A 567 -2.88 -12.43 16.30
N ALA A 568 -3.87 -12.53 17.18
CA ALA A 568 -4.29 -13.79 17.80
C ALA A 568 -4.79 -14.80 16.74
N GLU A 569 -5.60 -14.36 15.77
CA GLU A 569 -6.08 -15.20 14.66
C GLU A 569 -4.96 -15.70 13.74
N ASN A 570 -3.87 -14.93 13.62
CA ASN A 570 -2.68 -15.31 12.88
C ASN A 570 -1.64 -16.07 13.74
N GLY A 571 -2.00 -16.45 14.97
CA GLY A 571 -1.13 -17.22 15.88
C GLY A 571 0.09 -16.46 16.37
N LYS A 572 0.06 -15.12 16.32
CA LYS A 572 1.17 -14.24 16.74
C LYS A 572 1.01 -13.68 18.16
N LEU A 573 -0.09 -14.00 18.83
CA LEU A 573 -0.28 -13.69 20.25
C LEU A 573 -0.72 -14.94 21.01
N PRO A 574 -0.23 -15.14 22.24
CA PRO A 574 -0.73 -16.19 23.10
C PRO A 574 -2.19 -15.88 23.49
N VAL A 575 -3.06 -16.89 23.42
CA VAL A 575 -4.50 -16.75 23.64
C VAL A 575 -4.94 -17.56 24.85
N SER A 576 -5.70 -16.93 25.74
CA SER A 576 -6.33 -17.57 26.87
C SER A 576 -7.80 -17.78 26.54
N THR A 577 -8.23 -19.01 26.66
CA THR A 577 -9.63 -19.35 26.88
C THR A 577 -9.80 -19.47 28.39
N THR A 578 -10.31 -18.42 29.03
CA THR A 578 -10.61 -18.42 30.48
C THR A 578 -11.46 -19.63 30.87
N ALA A 579 -11.39 -20.03 32.15
CA ALA A 579 -12.16 -21.14 32.72
C ALA A 579 -13.62 -21.10 32.28
N GLY A 580 -14.12 -22.21 31.73
CA GLY A 580 -15.45 -22.28 31.14
C GLY A 580 -16.55 -21.84 32.10
N ALA A 581 -17.62 -21.25 31.57
CA ALA A 581 -18.77 -20.90 32.38
C ALA A 581 -19.41 -22.16 32.97
N ALA A 582 -19.92 -22.08 34.21
CA ALA A 582 -20.57 -23.20 34.89
C ALA A 582 -21.82 -23.69 34.13
N ASN A 583 -22.47 -22.79 33.38
CA ASN A 583 -23.68 -23.10 32.62
C ASN A 583 -23.34 -23.35 31.15
N GLN A 584 -23.88 -24.42 30.59
CA GLN A 584 -23.85 -24.64 29.14
C GLN A 584 -25.09 -24.05 28.48
N MET A 585 -24.91 -23.33 27.37
CA MET A 585 -26.04 -22.78 26.63
C MET A 585 -26.84 -23.90 25.96
N PRO A 586 -28.16 -24.01 26.20
CA PRO A 586 -29.00 -24.96 25.47
C PRO A 586 -29.08 -24.54 24.00
N THR A 587 -28.33 -25.24 23.16
CA THR A 587 -28.12 -24.91 21.75
C THR A 587 -28.51 -26.06 20.83
N ARG A 588 -28.78 -25.74 19.57
CA ARG A 588 -28.85 -26.67 18.45
C ARG A 588 -27.84 -26.22 17.41
N ILE A 589 -27.29 -27.18 16.67
CA ILE A 589 -26.39 -26.90 15.56
C ILE A 589 -27.19 -27.10 14.27
N ILE A 590 -27.25 -26.06 13.44
CA ILE A 590 -27.93 -26.08 12.14
C ILE A 590 -26.96 -25.50 11.13
N ASP A 591 -26.53 -26.32 10.17
CA ASP A 591 -25.48 -25.99 9.22
C ASP A 591 -24.22 -25.47 9.96
N ASP A 592 -23.75 -24.27 9.62
CA ASP A 592 -22.60 -23.60 10.26
C ASP A 592 -23.00 -22.62 11.37
N PHE A 593 -24.17 -22.82 12.00
CA PHE A 593 -24.69 -21.93 13.04
C PHE A 593 -24.98 -22.65 14.36
N ILE A 594 -24.61 -21.98 15.46
CA ILE A 594 -25.07 -22.25 16.81
C ILE A 594 -26.38 -21.50 17.00
N VAL A 595 -27.46 -22.25 17.23
CA VAL A 595 -28.82 -21.71 17.33
C VAL A 595 -29.35 -21.93 18.74
N PHE A 596 -29.84 -20.88 19.39
CA PHE A 596 -30.44 -20.95 20.71
C PHE A 596 -31.53 -19.89 20.88
N THR A 597 -32.34 -20.06 21.92
CA THR A 597 -33.33 -19.06 22.34
C THR A 597 -32.67 -18.13 23.34
N HIS A 598 -32.68 -16.83 23.08
CA HIS A 598 -32.12 -15.82 23.97
C HIS A 598 -32.83 -15.86 25.34
N PRO A 599 -32.11 -16.07 26.46
CA PRO A 599 -32.70 -16.19 27.79
C PRO A 599 -33.63 -15.04 28.21
N GLY A 600 -33.26 -13.77 27.97
CA GLY A 600 -34.07 -12.63 28.42
C GLY A 600 -35.27 -12.24 27.57
N ASN A 601 -35.22 -12.45 26.24
CA ASN A 601 -36.25 -11.94 25.32
C ASN A 601 -36.92 -13.01 24.45
N ASN A 602 -36.53 -14.29 24.60
CA ASN A 602 -37.05 -15.44 23.86
C ASN A 602 -36.91 -15.38 22.32
N SER A 603 -36.10 -14.46 21.78
CA SER A 603 -35.80 -14.42 20.36
C SER A 603 -34.87 -15.57 19.95
N VAL A 604 -34.96 -16.01 18.69
CA VAL A 604 -34.04 -17.02 18.16
C VAL A 604 -32.75 -16.34 17.73
N VAL A 605 -31.64 -16.72 18.35
CA VAL A 605 -30.29 -16.28 18.00
C VAL A 605 -29.66 -17.31 17.06
N ARG A 606 -29.12 -16.83 15.95
CA ARG A 606 -28.27 -17.60 15.04
C ARG A 606 -26.88 -17.00 15.07
N LEU A 607 -25.94 -17.75 15.62
CA LEU A 607 -24.57 -17.31 15.83
C LEU A 607 -23.63 -18.14 14.94
N PRO A 608 -22.74 -17.52 14.17
CA PRO A 608 -21.80 -18.28 13.34
C PRO A 608 -20.96 -19.26 14.19
N TRP A 609 -20.61 -20.39 13.57
CA TRP A 609 -19.82 -21.44 14.23
C TRP A 609 -18.53 -20.92 14.88
N PHE A 610 -17.95 -19.87 14.31
CA PHE A 610 -16.77 -19.17 14.83
C PHE A 610 -16.85 -18.78 16.34
N TYR A 611 -18.05 -18.62 16.91
CA TYR A 611 -18.25 -18.40 18.35
C TYR A 611 -18.13 -19.66 19.23
N SER A 612 -17.84 -20.83 18.64
CA SER A 612 -17.71 -22.08 19.38
C SER A 612 -16.69 -21.98 20.51
N GLN A 613 -16.99 -22.65 21.62
CA GLN A 613 -16.17 -22.66 22.85
C GLN A 613 -15.95 -21.30 23.51
N SER A 614 -16.55 -20.22 23.02
CA SER A 614 -16.54 -18.92 23.72
C SER A 614 -17.49 -18.93 24.92
N VAL A 615 -17.18 -18.09 25.91
CA VAL A 615 -18.12 -17.71 26.96
C VAL A 615 -18.83 -16.42 26.55
N ILE A 616 -20.17 -16.41 26.65
CA ILE A 616 -20.99 -15.22 26.42
C ILE A 616 -21.82 -14.90 27.66
N THR A 617 -22.08 -13.62 27.89
CA THR A 617 -22.93 -13.15 28.98
C THR A 617 -24.27 -12.69 28.43
N VAL A 618 -25.34 -13.23 28.99
CA VAL A 618 -26.71 -12.85 28.64
C VAL A 618 -27.48 -12.60 29.93
N ASP A 619 -28.04 -11.40 30.07
CA ASP A 619 -28.80 -10.95 31.24
C ASP A 619 -28.04 -11.13 32.58
N GLY A 620 -26.73 -10.87 32.57
CA GLY A 620 -25.85 -11.00 33.74
C GLY A 620 -25.40 -12.43 34.07
N GLN A 621 -25.84 -13.43 33.31
CA GLN A 621 -25.42 -14.82 33.47
C GLN A 621 -24.43 -15.22 32.36
N THR A 622 -23.35 -15.91 32.74
CA THR A 622 -22.37 -16.44 31.79
C THR A 622 -22.75 -17.83 31.31
N TRP A 623 -22.52 -18.06 30.01
CA TRP A 623 -22.89 -19.29 29.31
C TRP A 623 -21.74 -19.74 28.40
N GLN A 624 -21.43 -21.03 28.49
CA GLN A 624 -20.45 -21.69 27.63
C GLN A 624 -21.12 -22.16 26.34
N LEU A 625 -20.57 -21.76 25.19
CA LEU A 625 -21.00 -22.24 23.88
C LEU A 625 -20.38 -23.61 23.54
N PRO A 626 -21.07 -24.45 22.75
CA PRO A 626 -20.63 -25.81 22.44
C PRO A 626 -19.36 -25.85 21.58
N ALA A 627 -18.67 -27.00 21.65
CA ALA A 627 -17.54 -27.32 20.78
C ALA A 627 -17.99 -27.88 19.42
N HIS A 628 -17.11 -27.85 18.41
CA HIS A 628 -17.47 -28.29 17.05
C HIS A 628 -17.66 -29.79 17.00
N PRO A 629 -18.78 -30.30 16.44
CA PRO A 629 -18.97 -31.74 16.29
C PRO A 629 -17.84 -32.44 15.51
N LYS A 630 -17.23 -31.80 14.50
CA LYS A 630 -16.05 -32.34 13.78
C LYS A 630 -14.76 -32.35 14.61
N ALA A 631 -14.62 -31.45 15.59
CA ALA A 631 -13.46 -31.44 16.49
C ALA A 631 -13.51 -32.60 17.51
N ILE A 632 -14.71 -33.07 17.88
CA ILE A 632 -14.89 -34.22 18.77
C ILE A 632 -14.44 -35.54 18.10
N GLN A 633 -14.56 -35.65 16.76
CA GLN A 633 -14.11 -36.83 16.02
C GLN A 633 -12.58 -36.95 15.88
N GLN A 634 -11.83 -35.85 16.01
CA GLN A 634 -10.36 -35.86 15.93
C GLN A 634 -9.68 -36.15 17.29
N GLN A 635 -10.44 -36.20 18.39
CA GLN A 635 -9.93 -36.46 19.74
C GLN A 635 -10.31 -37.86 20.29
N GLN A 636 -11.02 -38.69 19.53
CA GLN A 636 -11.16 -40.11 19.86
C GLN A 636 -9.99 -40.88 19.24
N PRO A 637 -9.21 -41.67 20.02
CA PRO A 637 -8.25 -42.57 19.43
C PRO A 637 -9.03 -43.52 18.52
N GLN A 638 -8.72 -43.51 17.22
CA GLN A 638 -9.18 -44.53 16.30
C GLN A 638 -8.69 -45.87 16.84
N GLN A 639 -9.58 -46.61 17.52
CA GLN A 639 -9.41 -48.05 17.64
C GLN A 639 -9.46 -48.58 16.22
N ALA A 640 -8.28 -48.98 15.73
CA ALA A 640 -8.12 -49.59 14.43
C ALA A 640 -9.09 -50.78 14.31
N ALA A 641 -10.10 -50.63 13.47
CA ALA A 641 -10.84 -51.76 12.95
C ALA A 641 -9.91 -52.47 11.95
N ASP A 642 -9.33 -53.56 12.42
CA ASP A 642 -8.48 -54.49 11.69
C ASP A 642 -9.24 -55.06 10.48
N PRO A 643 -8.86 -54.75 9.22
CA PRO A 643 -9.60 -55.19 8.05
C PRO A 643 -8.95 -56.44 7.42
N GLU A 644 -8.67 -57.49 8.21
CA GLU A 644 -8.26 -58.78 7.66
C GLU A 644 -8.83 -59.94 8.46
N ARG A 645 -10.04 -60.40 8.08
CA ARG A 645 -10.45 -61.81 8.18
C ARG A 645 -11.83 -61.99 7.58
N PHE A 646 -11.89 -62.28 6.28
CA PHE A 646 -12.87 -63.20 5.68
C PHE A 646 -12.38 -63.55 4.27
N ILE A 647 -11.41 -64.47 4.19
CA ILE A 647 -11.20 -65.29 2.99
C ILE A 647 -11.87 -66.62 3.33
N ASN A 648 -13.02 -66.88 2.71
CA ASN A 648 -13.62 -68.19 2.62
C ASN A 648 -13.33 -68.69 1.20
N ASP A 649 -12.20 -69.38 1.04
CA ASP A 649 -11.97 -70.29 -0.08
C ASP A 649 -12.10 -71.70 0.47
N ASP A 650 -13.23 -72.34 0.19
CA ASP A 650 -13.37 -73.79 0.11
C ASP A 650 -14.64 -74.12 -0.69
N LEU A 651 -14.48 -73.98 -2.01
CA LEU A 651 -15.24 -74.72 -3.00
C LEU A 651 -14.20 -75.37 -3.92
N TRP A 652 -14.34 -76.70 -4.06
CA TRP A 652 -13.67 -77.64 -4.97
C TRP A 652 -12.51 -78.49 -4.40
N SER A 653 -12.90 -79.75 -4.16
CA SER A 653 -12.15 -81.02 -4.01
C SER A 653 -11.36 -81.30 -2.74
#